data_AF-A0A821TLT8-F1
#
_entry.id   AF-A0A821TLT8-F1
#
_cell.length_a   1.000
_cell.length_b   1.000
_cell.length_c   1.000
_cell.angle_alpha   90.00
_cell.angle_beta   90.00
_cell.angle_gamma   90.00
#
_symmetry.space_group_name_H-M   'P 1'
#
loop_
_entity.id
_entity.type
_entity.pdbx_description
1 polymer ?
#
loop_
_entity_poly.entity_id
_entity_poly.type
_entity_poly.pdbx_seq_one_letter_code
_entity_poly.pdbx_strand_id
1 'polypeptide(L)'
;MGDFNGQIGKQKSGEEYTIGNHGSGNRSINGSRLVSFAIENKLSILNCFYKKKPSKKWTWISPNGRYKNEIDYIMSNKVKVFKDLSVLNNFNFNSDHRMVRAKLSGTRAKKARQFLNNMKAIECTGNTDLLLNNLEKSLMDGEKECISTQDKYNRLLNQLKTETKKANTITKTTISIKSKLLLQERKELIEQRKSNTNNSQKIAEISKKISEQLRKERKTKRITTLRKYIEKTGGIKKALKEMNYKKDWIPNLKSKNREKTSKRPEILGFATEYYQNLYQSRKGEQVINDYSSVNKDEIKPILKDETIKSIQSQKLDKAPGSDLITNELLKTTSPVIAPRLTDLFNEILEKETIPEDWTKSIIILLHKKGDKGFVDFNKAFDTLEHDYIWDALKRQGVQAKYIRIIKNVYAASTAQVKLESTGNEFPITRGVRQGDPISPKLFSAVLEMIFRNLNWTRMGLNINGQNLNHLRFADDLIVFSEDAGTLGLMLQQLSNESAKAGLSMNLTKTKIMTNAQLTVNNEQIIVNNEPIEYVNGYIYLGQLISADDCMNKEIERRITNTWKRFWSLREIMKDTDMPMTGKKKIFETCIIPCLLYGCQTWALTERQENKLKVCQNAMERSILGIKRRDRVKLQEIKKKTKFKNVHTIYRQLKWRWTGHM
;
A
#
# COMPACT_ATOMS: atom_id res chain seq x y z
N MET A 1 -23.28 17.38 -17.95
CA MET A 1 -23.05 17.97 -19.29
C MET A 1 -24.24 17.57 -20.13
N GLY A 2 -24.98 18.53 -20.65
CA GLY A 2 -25.97 18.32 -21.70
C GLY A 2 -25.45 18.98 -22.96
N ASP A 3 -25.71 18.37 -24.12
CA ASP A 3 -25.38 18.99 -25.41
C ASP A 3 -26.56 19.85 -25.86
N PHE A 4 -26.44 21.17 -25.67
CA PHE A 4 -27.50 22.12 -25.99
C PHE A 4 -27.32 22.73 -27.39
N ASN A 5 -26.09 22.79 -27.95
CA ASN A 5 -25.80 23.45 -29.23
C ASN A 5 -26.46 24.84 -29.40
N GLY A 6 -26.53 25.63 -28.32
CA GLY A 6 -27.37 26.83 -28.23
C GLY A 6 -26.60 28.12 -28.00
N GLN A 7 -26.66 29.06 -28.93
CA GLN A 7 -26.12 30.42 -28.76
C GLN A 7 -27.00 31.22 -27.80
N ILE A 8 -26.43 31.72 -26.70
CA ILE A 8 -27.16 32.50 -25.67
C ILE A 8 -27.42 33.97 -26.06
N GLY A 9 -26.63 34.52 -26.99
CA GLY A 9 -26.75 35.90 -27.47
C GLY A 9 -26.31 36.97 -26.46
N LYS A 10 -26.84 38.19 -26.63
CA LYS A 10 -26.74 39.28 -25.63
C LYS A 10 -27.67 39.02 -24.43
N GLN A 11 -27.34 39.66 -23.30
CA GLN A 11 -28.17 39.73 -22.09
C GLN A 11 -29.50 40.45 -22.39
N LYS A 12 -30.60 39.99 -21.80
CA LYS A 12 -31.90 40.68 -21.75
C LYS A 12 -32.18 41.16 -20.32
N SER A 13 -33.19 42.03 -20.18
CA SER A 13 -33.65 42.51 -18.86
C SER A 13 -34.08 41.35 -17.96
N GLY A 14 -33.63 41.34 -16.70
CA GLY A 14 -33.93 40.29 -15.71
C GLY A 14 -32.96 39.11 -15.72
N GLU A 15 -31.88 39.17 -16.51
CA GLU A 15 -30.89 38.09 -16.65
C GLU A 15 -29.52 38.44 -16.06
N GLU A 16 -29.39 39.55 -15.35
CA GLU A 16 -28.13 40.18 -14.90
C GLU A 16 -27.23 39.21 -14.09
N TYR A 17 -27.86 38.32 -13.33
CA TYR A 17 -27.19 37.30 -12.51
C TYR A 17 -26.81 36.04 -13.29
N THR A 18 -27.37 35.83 -14.48
CA THR A 18 -27.20 34.63 -15.31
C THR A 18 -26.29 34.90 -16.52
N ILE A 19 -26.48 36.03 -17.19
CA ILE A 19 -25.75 36.46 -18.38
C ILE A 19 -25.11 37.83 -18.09
N GLY A 20 -23.79 37.91 -18.22
CA GLY A 20 -23.04 39.16 -18.10
C GLY A 20 -22.99 40.00 -19.38
N ASN A 21 -22.58 41.26 -19.21
CA ASN A 21 -22.61 42.35 -20.19
C ASN A 21 -21.75 42.13 -21.46
N HIS A 22 -21.08 40.98 -21.63
CA HIS A 22 -20.23 40.67 -22.77
C HIS A 22 -20.73 39.49 -23.62
N GLY A 23 -22.00 39.10 -23.49
CA GLY A 23 -22.69 38.25 -24.47
C GLY A 23 -22.63 38.81 -25.89
N SER A 24 -22.68 37.94 -26.91
CA SER A 24 -22.61 38.36 -28.32
C SER A 24 -23.38 37.41 -29.24
N GLY A 25 -23.84 37.94 -30.37
CA GLY A 25 -24.73 37.25 -31.30
C GLY A 25 -26.21 37.33 -30.88
N ASN A 26 -27.06 36.68 -31.66
CA ASN A 26 -28.49 36.56 -31.38
C ASN A 26 -28.76 35.29 -30.58
N ARG A 27 -29.82 35.30 -29.77
CA ARG A 27 -30.20 34.12 -28.99
C ARG A 27 -30.93 33.11 -29.87
N SER A 28 -30.43 31.88 -29.88
CA SER A 28 -31.09 30.72 -30.50
C SER A 28 -32.14 30.09 -29.57
N ILE A 29 -33.07 29.31 -30.12
CA ILE A 29 -34.10 28.57 -29.35
C ILE A 29 -33.46 27.68 -28.27
N ASN A 30 -32.41 26.94 -28.62
CA ASN A 30 -31.67 26.13 -27.65
C ASN A 30 -30.88 26.97 -26.64
N GLY A 31 -30.42 28.16 -27.03
CA GLY A 31 -29.83 29.15 -26.13
C GLY A 31 -30.83 29.63 -25.08
N SER A 32 -32.10 29.86 -25.46
CA SER A 32 -33.17 30.18 -24.49
C SER A 32 -33.36 29.05 -23.48
N ARG A 33 -33.42 27.78 -23.93
CA ARG A 33 -33.50 26.61 -23.03
C ARG A 33 -32.32 26.52 -22.05
N LEU A 34 -31.10 26.79 -22.53
CA LEU A 34 -29.89 26.81 -21.70
C LEU A 34 -29.93 27.94 -20.66
N VAL A 35 -30.44 29.12 -21.02
CA VAL A 35 -30.59 30.26 -20.11
C VAL A 35 -31.68 30.00 -19.06
N SER A 36 -32.85 29.47 -19.43
CA SER A 36 -33.90 29.06 -18.47
C SER A 36 -33.37 28.04 -17.46
N PHE A 37 -32.70 26.99 -17.93
CA PHE A 37 -32.04 26.01 -17.07
C PHE A 37 -31.02 26.66 -16.11
N ALA A 38 -30.25 27.63 -16.59
CA ALA A 38 -29.28 28.34 -15.76
C ALA A 38 -29.95 29.21 -14.68
N ILE A 39 -31.04 29.92 -15.00
CA ILE A 39 -31.86 30.69 -14.05
C ILE A 39 -32.44 29.77 -12.96
N GLU A 40 -33.14 28.69 -13.35
CA GLU A 40 -33.76 27.72 -12.44
C GLU A 40 -32.76 27.14 -11.43
N ASN A 41 -31.52 26.88 -11.88
CA ASN A 41 -30.46 26.27 -11.07
C ASN A 41 -29.52 27.31 -10.39
N LYS A 42 -29.83 28.62 -10.49
CA LYS A 42 -29.02 29.74 -9.95
C LYS A 42 -27.57 29.69 -10.43
N LEU A 43 -27.37 29.43 -11.72
CA LEU A 43 -26.07 29.32 -12.40
C LEU A 43 -25.81 30.54 -13.29
N SER A 44 -24.61 31.11 -13.21
CA SER A 44 -24.17 32.15 -14.14
C SER A 44 -23.32 31.56 -15.27
N ILE A 45 -23.55 32.01 -16.51
CA ILE A 45 -22.83 31.55 -17.70
C ILE A 45 -21.53 32.35 -17.87
N LEU A 46 -20.42 31.84 -17.32
CA LEU A 46 -19.19 32.61 -17.09
C LEU A 46 -18.58 33.24 -18.34
N ASN A 47 -18.80 32.68 -19.53
CA ASN A 47 -18.22 33.20 -20.78
C ASN A 47 -18.58 34.67 -21.07
N CYS A 48 -19.78 35.11 -20.69
CA CYS A 48 -20.27 36.45 -20.97
C CYS A 48 -19.94 37.48 -19.86
N PHE A 49 -19.25 37.08 -18.79
CA PHE A 49 -18.78 37.99 -17.73
C PHE A 49 -17.39 38.59 -17.99
N TYR A 50 -16.62 38.11 -18.99
CA TYR A 50 -15.26 38.58 -19.27
C TYR A 50 -15.10 39.15 -20.69
N LYS A 51 -14.60 40.37 -20.81
CA LYS A 51 -14.39 41.03 -22.11
C LYS A 51 -13.30 40.30 -22.92
N LYS A 52 -13.65 39.83 -24.13
CA LYS A 52 -12.73 39.15 -25.07
C LYS A 52 -12.89 39.65 -26.51
N LYS A 53 -11.78 39.66 -27.26
CA LYS A 53 -11.77 39.94 -28.71
C LYS A 53 -12.61 38.87 -29.45
N PRO A 54 -13.38 39.21 -30.51
CA PRO A 54 -14.25 38.25 -31.21
C PRO A 54 -13.55 36.96 -31.68
N SER A 55 -12.31 37.06 -32.18
CA SER A 55 -11.48 35.92 -32.58
C SER A 55 -11.13 34.92 -31.47
N LYS A 56 -11.39 35.28 -30.21
CA LYS A 56 -11.18 34.46 -28.99
C LYS A 56 -12.49 34.08 -28.28
N LYS A 57 -13.66 34.34 -28.87
CA LYS A 57 -14.97 33.93 -28.34
C LYS A 57 -15.50 32.63 -28.94
N TRP A 58 -15.36 32.44 -30.25
CA TRP A 58 -15.89 31.26 -30.92
C TRP A 58 -15.24 29.97 -30.39
N THR A 59 -16.09 28.98 -30.14
CA THR A 59 -15.72 27.67 -29.60
C THR A 59 -15.96 26.55 -30.60
N TRP A 60 -16.78 26.77 -31.63
CA TRP A 60 -17.00 25.84 -32.74
C TRP A 60 -16.90 26.53 -34.11
N ILE A 61 -16.40 25.82 -35.12
CA ILE A 61 -16.40 26.23 -36.53
C ILE A 61 -17.17 25.20 -37.38
N SER A 62 -17.95 25.67 -38.34
CA SER A 62 -18.69 24.77 -39.24
C SER A 62 -17.76 23.92 -40.11
N PRO A 63 -18.17 22.73 -40.57
CA PRO A 63 -17.34 21.85 -41.41
C PRO A 63 -16.84 22.50 -42.71
N ASN A 64 -17.59 23.46 -43.25
CA ASN A 64 -17.23 24.27 -44.42
C ASN A 64 -16.42 25.55 -44.08
N GLY A 65 -15.98 25.73 -42.83
CA GLY A 65 -15.18 26.86 -42.37
C GLY A 65 -15.91 28.21 -42.27
N ARG A 66 -17.14 28.32 -42.80
CA ARG A 66 -17.86 29.58 -43.05
C ARG A 66 -18.42 30.25 -41.79
N TYR A 67 -18.83 29.48 -40.79
CA TYR A 67 -19.49 29.97 -39.58
C TYR A 67 -18.67 29.64 -38.34
N LYS A 68 -18.57 30.60 -37.40
CA LYS A 68 -17.82 30.48 -36.15
C LYS A 68 -18.71 30.89 -34.99
N ASN A 69 -19.15 29.92 -34.21
CA ASN A 69 -20.15 30.10 -33.16
C ASN A 69 -19.52 29.92 -31.77
N GLU A 70 -20.09 30.57 -30.77
CA GLU A 70 -19.86 30.26 -29.37
C GLU A 70 -21.02 29.38 -28.88
N ILE A 71 -20.74 28.12 -28.55
CA ILE A 71 -21.73 27.13 -28.08
C ILE A 71 -21.24 26.34 -26.85
N ASP A 72 -19.93 26.24 -26.64
CA ASP A 72 -19.33 25.66 -25.43
C ASP A 72 -19.21 26.70 -24.29
N TYR A 73 -19.93 26.46 -23.18
CA TYR A 73 -19.98 27.36 -22.04
C TYR A 73 -19.55 26.69 -20.72
N ILE A 74 -19.00 27.49 -19.79
CA ILE A 74 -18.79 27.08 -18.40
C ILE A 74 -19.76 27.84 -17.52
N MET A 75 -20.54 27.10 -16.70
CA MET A 75 -21.54 27.67 -15.79
C MET A 75 -21.15 27.46 -14.32
N SER A 76 -21.47 28.41 -13.44
CA SER A 76 -21.24 28.27 -12.00
C SER A 76 -22.13 29.19 -11.17
N ASN A 77 -22.53 28.72 -9.98
CA ASN A 77 -23.15 29.55 -8.94
C ASN A 77 -22.13 30.33 -8.08
N LYS A 78 -20.83 30.29 -8.42
CA LYS A 78 -19.74 30.94 -7.66
C LYS A 78 -18.82 31.78 -8.54
N VAL A 79 -19.40 32.74 -9.28
CA VAL A 79 -18.69 33.65 -10.22
C VAL A 79 -17.45 34.30 -9.59
N LYS A 80 -17.52 34.73 -8.32
CA LYS A 80 -16.41 35.37 -7.58
C LYS A 80 -15.13 34.50 -7.46
N VAL A 81 -15.22 33.18 -7.69
CA VAL A 81 -14.07 32.26 -7.68
C VAL A 81 -13.33 32.24 -9.03
N PHE A 82 -13.87 32.88 -10.07
CA PHE A 82 -13.27 32.91 -11.40
C PHE A 82 -12.61 34.27 -11.67
N LYS A 83 -11.37 34.23 -12.17
CA LYS A 83 -10.56 35.41 -12.54
C LYS A 83 -10.59 35.70 -14.04
N ASP A 84 -10.77 34.68 -14.87
CA ASP A 84 -10.82 34.82 -16.32
C ASP A 84 -11.48 33.58 -16.96
N LEU A 85 -12.08 33.75 -18.15
CA LEU A 85 -12.46 32.65 -19.04
C LEU A 85 -12.02 32.97 -20.46
N SER A 86 -11.33 32.02 -21.09
CA SER A 86 -10.64 32.22 -22.37
C SER A 86 -10.67 30.98 -23.25
N VAL A 87 -10.86 31.14 -24.56
CA VAL A 87 -10.66 30.05 -25.52
C VAL A 87 -9.17 29.97 -25.90
N LEU A 88 -8.60 28.77 -25.92
CA LEU A 88 -7.19 28.54 -26.31
C LEU A 88 -7.02 28.57 -27.84
N ASN A 89 -5.89 29.13 -28.31
CA ASN A 89 -5.56 29.23 -29.74
C ASN A 89 -4.44 28.26 -30.16
N ASN A 90 -3.46 27.99 -29.29
CA ASN A 90 -2.17 27.41 -29.70
C ASN A 90 -2.13 25.87 -29.72
N PHE A 91 -3.27 25.19 -29.58
CA PHE A 91 -3.36 23.73 -29.63
C PHE A 91 -4.21 23.30 -30.82
N ASN A 92 -3.55 22.82 -31.88
CA ASN A 92 -4.24 22.24 -33.03
C ASN A 92 -4.59 20.77 -32.73
N PHE A 93 -5.79 20.54 -32.23
CA PHE A 93 -6.31 19.18 -31.98
C PHE A 93 -6.95 18.53 -33.22
N ASN A 94 -6.96 19.21 -34.38
CA ASN A 94 -7.72 18.80 -35.58
C ASN A 94 -9.21 18.54 -35.27
N SER A 95 -9.80 19.41 -34.46
CA SER A 95 -11.23 19.41 -34.12
C SER A 95 -11.85 20.72 -34.60
N ASP A 96 -13.12 20.65 -34.96
CA ASP A 96 -14.04 21.76 -35.15
C ASP A 96 -14.32 22.55 -33.85
N HIS A 97 -14.13 21.92 -32.68
CA HIS A 97 -14.20 22.57 -31.37
C HIS A 97 -12.85 23.11 -30.88
N ARG A 98 -12.92 24.21 -30.10
CA ARG A 98 -11.79 24.84 -29.41
C ARG A 98 -11.94 24.75 -27.89
N MET A 99 -10.82 24.46 -27.23
CA MET A 99 -10.79 24.28 -25.77
C MET A 99 -11.07 25.58 -25.01
N VAL A 100 -12.14 25.59 -24.23
CA VAL A 100 -12.47 26.64 -23.25
C VAL A 100 -11.67 26.43 -21.96
N ARG A 101 -11.10 27.51 -21.41
CA ARG A 101 -10.29 27.51 -20.20
C ARG A 101 -10.74 28.60 -19.23
N ALA A 102 -11.27 28.18 -18.09
CA ALA A 102 -11.48 29.02 -16.92
C ALA A 102 -10.20 29.12 -16.05
N LYS A 103 -9.94 30.29 -15.47
CA LYS A 103 -8.87 30.56 -14.50
C LYS A 103 -9.51 30.87 -13.16
N LEU A 104 -9.26 30.03 -12.15
CA LEU A 104 -9.86 30.18 -10.82
C LEU A 104 -8.91 30.90 -9.85
N SER A 105 -9.48 31.60 -8.86
CA SER A 105 -8.79 31.96 -7.62
C SER A 105 -8.78 30.73 -6.69
N GLY A 106 -7.62 30.41 -6.13
CA GLY A 106 -7.45 29.25 -5.27
C GLY A 106 -5.98 28.90 -5.05
N THR A 107 -5.72 28.07 -4.05
CA THR A 107 -4.39 27.53 -3.80
C THR A 107 -3.94 26.66 -4.98
N ARG A 108 -2.68 26.81 -5.40
CA ARG A 108 -2.13 26.11 -6.56
C ARG A 108 -2.17 24.61 -6.28
N ALA A 109 -3.02 23.86 -6.99
CA ALA A 109 -3.09 22.41 -6.85
C ALA A 109 -1.68 21.81 -6.96
N LYS A 110 -1.27 21.01 -5.96
CA LYS A 110 0.07 20.42 -5.94
C LYS A 110 0.29 19.66 -7.24
N LYS A 111 1.22 20.14 -8.08
CA LYS A 111 1.59 19.45 -9.33
C LYS A 111 2.07 18.06 -8.98
N ALA A 112 1.27 17.04 -9.29
CA ALA A 112 1.72 15.65 -9.27
C ALA A 112 2.84 15.51 -10.31
N ARG A 113 4.09 15.55 -9.86
CA ARG A 113 5.25 15.38 -10.74
C ARG A 113 5.31 13.91 -11.16
N GLN A 114 5.57 13.66 -12.44
CA GLN A 114 5.87 12.31 -12.91
C GLN A 114 7.22 11.89 -12.32
N PHE A 115 7.35 10.62 -11.95
CA PHE A 115 8.59 10.07 -11.42
C PHE A 115 9.20 9.12 -12.46
N LEU A 116 10.43 9.39 -12.89
CA LEU A 116 11.27 8.35 -13.49
C LEU A 116 11.86 7.52 -12.35
N ASN A 117 11.49 6.24 -12.28
CA ASN A 117 12.09 5.32 -11.33
C ASN A 117 13.41 4.80 -11.91
N ASN A 118 14.52 5.44 -11.53
CA ASN A 118 15.86 5.10 -12.06
C ASN A 118 16.39 3.75 -11.55
N MET A 119 15.92 3.25 -10.41
CA MET A 119 16.21 1.89 -9.95
C MET A 119 15.09 0.93 -10.41
N LYS A 120 15.38 0.13 -11.43
CA LYS A 120 14.55 -1.00 -11.85
C LYS A 120 15.05 -2.26 -11.13
N ALA A 121 14.12 -3.04 -10.59
CA ALA A 121 14.42 -4.36 -10.07
C ALA A 121 14.96 -5.26 -11.19
N ILE A 122 15.88 -6.16 -10.83
CA ILE A 122 16.47 -7.13 -11.74
C ILE A 122 15.56 -8.37 -11.72
N GLU A 123 14.83 -8.53 -12.82
CA GLU A 123 13.86 -9.59 -13.08
C GLU A 123 14.28 -10.33 -14.36
N CYS A 124 14.18 -11.66 -14.40
CA CYS A 124 14.24 -12.38 -15.67
C CYS A 124 12.95 -12.12 -16.46
N THR A 125 13.09 -11.58 -17.67
CA THR A 125 11.98 -11.25 -18.59
C THR A 125 12.18 -11.79 -20.01
N GLY A 126 13.36 -12.35 -20.31
CA GLY A 126 13.64 -13.13 -21.52
C GLY A 126 13.62 -14.64 -21.26
N ASN A 127 14.49 -15.38 -21.95
CA ASN A 127 14.59 -16.84 -21.89
C ASN A 127 15.26 -17.30 -20.58
N THR A 128 14.59 -18.19 -19.83
CA THR A 128 15.06 -18.76 -18.55
C THR A 128 16.19 -19.75 -18.72
N ASP A 129 16.16 -20.55 -19.78
CA ASP A 129 17.03 -21.70 -19.98
C ASP A 129 18.40 -21.21 -20.47
N LEU A 130 18.38 -20.17 -21.33
CA LEU A 130 19.56 -19.40 -21.69
C LEU A 130 20.23 -18.76 -20.45
N LEU A 131 19.44 -18.23 -19.51
CA LEU A 131 19.97 -17.66 -18.27
C LEU A 131 20.64 -18.73 -17.40
N LEU A 132 20.00 -19.89 -17.23
CA LEU A 132 20.55 -21.00 -16.45
C LEU A 132 21.86 -21.52 -17.05
N ASN A 133 21.88 -21.82 -18.35
CA ASN A 133 23.05 -22.33 -19.05
C ASN A 133 24.23 -21.34 -19.03
N ASN A 134 23.96 -20.03 -19.14
CA ASN A 134 25.00 -19.00 -19.04
C ASN A 134 25.55 -18.85 -17.61
N LEU A 135 24.69 -18.93 -16.60
CA LEU A 135 25.10 -18.87 -15.19
C LEU A 135 25.94 -20.08 -14.80
N GLU A 136 25.54 -21.27 -15.24
CA GLU A 136 26.26 -22.51 -14.97
C GLU A 136 27.69 -22.43 -15.50
N LYS A 137 27.87 -22.08 -16.78
CA LYS A 137 29.20 -21.84 -17.38
C LYS A 137 30.01 -20.79 -16.61
N SER A 138 29.41 -19.62 -16.36
CA SER A 138 30.09 -18.52 -15.66
C SER A 138 30.53 -18.88 -14.23
N LEU A 139 29.84 -19.81 -13.56
CA LEU A 139 30.17 -20.30 -12.23
C LEU A 139 31.17 -21.47 -12.23
N MET A 140 31.46 -22.08 -13.38
CA MET A 140 32.48 -23.11 -13.56
C MET A 140 33.85 -22.50 -13.93
N ASP A 141 33.89 -21.46 -14.77
CA ASP A 141 35.13 -20.79 -15.23
C ASP A 141 35.87 -19.98 -14.13
N GLY A 142 35.64 -20.29 -12.85
CA GLY A 142 35.84 -19.37 -11.74
C GLY A 142 36.98 -19.65 -10.75
N GLU A 143 37.57 -20.85 -10.76
CA GLU A 143 38.30 -21.35 -9.59
C GLU A 143 39.77 -20.93 -9.54
N LYS A 144 40.03 -19.70 -9.05
CA LYS A 144 41.34 -19.28 -8.52
C LYS A 144 41.23 -18.39 -7.27
N GLU A 145 42.21 -18.65 -6.38
CA GLU A 145 42.68 -17.89 -5.22
C GLU A 145 41.79 -17.69 -3.98
N CYS A 146 42.49 -17.45 -2.86
CA CYS A 146 41.95 -17.42 -1.49
C CYS A 146 41.26 -16.07 -1.21
N ILE A 147 40.09 -15.91 -1.83
CA ILE A 147 39.29 -14.69 -1.86
C ILE A 147 38.42 -14.57 -0.59
N SER A 148 38.22 -13.34 -0.09
CA SER A 148 37.45 -13.08 1.13
C SER A 148 35.96 -13.47 1.01
N THR A 149 35.27 -13.63 2.14
CA THR A 149 33.81 -13.91 2.18
C THR A 149 33.01 -12.81 1.45
N GLN A 150 33.40 -11.53 1.60
CA GLN A 150 32.76 -10.41 0.91
C GLN A 150 32.99 -10.47 -0.60
N ASP A 151 34.18 -10.84 -1.04
CA ASP A 151 34.52 -10.88 -2.47
C ASP A 151 33.87 -12.07 -3.18
N LYS A 152 33.77 -13.23 -2.53
CA LYS A 152 32.97 -14.37 -3.00
C LYS A 152 31.49 -13.98 -3.18
N TYR A 153 30.93 -13.25 -2.21
CA TYR A 153 29.58 -12.70 -2.29
C TYR A 153 29.43 -11.69 -3.45
N ASN A 154 30.34 -10.71 -3.56
CA ASN A 154 30.39 -9.72 -4.65
C ASN A 154 30.46 -10.38 -6.03
N ARG A 155 31.27 -11.43 -6.17
CA ARG A 155 31.46 -12.17 -7.43
C ARG A 155 30.17 -12.83 -7.90
N LEU A 156 29.55 -13.64 -7.03
CA LEU A 156 28.27 -14.30 -7.29
C LEU A 156 27.19 -13.28 -7.67
N LEU A 157 27.15 -12.16 -6.94
CA LEU A 157 26.23 -11.07 -7.17
C LEU A 157 26.42 -10.43 -8.56
N ASN A 158 27.66 -10.19 -8.97
CA ASN A 158 28.00 -9.58 -10.25
C ASN A 158 27.76 -10.52 -11.44
N GLN A 159 28.07 -11.81 -11.32
CA GLN A 159 27.74 -12.83 -12.31
C GLN A 159 26.21 -12.91 -12.53
N LEU A 160 25.44 -13.06 -11.45
CA LEU A 160 23.98 -13.12 -11.51
C LEU A 160 23.36 -11.88 -12.16
N LYS A 161 23.85 -10.68 -11.81
CA LYS A 161 23.42 -9.41 -12.42
C LYS A 161 23.78 -9.30 -13.91
N THR A 162 24.93 -9.83 -14.32
CA THR A 162 25.44 -9.71 -15.69
C THR A 162 24.72 -10.65 -16.65
N GLU A 163 24.59 -11.93 -16.29
CA GLU A 163 23.88 -12.90 -17.15
C GLU A 163 22.38 -12.60 -17.23
N THR A 164 21.76 -12.12 -16.13
CA THR A 164 20.36 -11.68 -16.19
C THR A 164 20.15 -10.47 -17.12
N LYS A 165 21.15 -9.58 -17.26
CA LYS A 165 21.08 -8.48 -18.24
C LYS A 165 21.18 -9.02 -19.68
N LYS A 166 22.12 -9.94 -19.94
CA LYS A 166 22.29 -10.58 -21.28
C LYS A 166 21.03 -11.33 -21.72
N ALA A 167 20.37 -12.06 -20.82
CA ALA A 167 19.13 -12.78 -21.11
C ALA A 167 17.91 -11.85 -21.39
N ASN A 168 17.97 -10.58 -21.00
CA ASN A 168 16.87 -9.62 -21.09
C ASN A 168 16.91 -8.77 -22.39
N THR A 169 16.82 -9.42 -23.54
CA THR A 169 16.90 -8.76 -24.86
C THR A 169 15.62 -8.00 -25.28
N ILE A 170 14.45 -8.29 -24.68
CA ILE A 170 13.17 -7.71 -25.11
C ILE A 170 12.91 -6.37 -24.42
N THR A 171 13.01 -5.27 -25.18
CA THR A 171 12.61 -3.95 -24.69
C THR A 171 11.08 -3.84 -24.52
N LYS A 172 10.63 -3.40 -23.34
CA LYS A 172 9.20 -3.12 -23.05
C LYS A 172 8.67 -1.97 -23.91
N THR A 173 8.22 -2.27 -25.13
CA THR A 173 7.56 -1.30 -26.01
C THR A 173 6.22 -0.87 -25.40
N THR A 174 6.07 0.42 -25.11
CA THR A 174 4.89 0.96 -24.39
C THR A 174 3.64 1.07 -25.26
N ILE A 175 3.82 1.03 -26.59
CA ILE A 175 2.81 1.27 -27.64
C ILE A 175 2.97 0.17 -28.69
N SER A 176 1.87 -0.38 -29.21
CA SER A 176 1.93 -1.44 -30.23
C SER A 176 2.52 -0.96 -31.57
N ILE A 177 3.02 -1.89 -32.38
CA ILE A 177 3.48 -1.61 -33.76
C ILE A 177 2.36 -0.94 -34.57
N LYS A 178 1.12 -1.46 -34.48
CA LYS A 178 -0.06 -0.88 -35.15
C LYS A 178 -0.33 0.57 -34.76
N SER A 179 -0.20 0.92 -33.48
CA SER A 179 -0.33 2.31 -33.03
C SER A 179 0.84 3.20 -33.47
N LYS A 180 2.07 2.67 -33.59
CA LYS A 180 3.20 3.41 -34.15
C LYS A 180 2.98 3.74 -35.63
N LEU A 181 2.53 2.77 -36.44
CA LEU A 181 2.23 2.95 -37.86
C LEU A 181 1.17 4.04 -38.09
N LEU A 182 0.04 3.98 -37.37
CA LEU A 182 -1.01 5.02 -37.45
C LEU A 182 -0.50 6.41 -37.04
N LEU A 183 0.40 6.50 -36.06
CA LEU A 183 1.01 7.77 -35.65
C LEU A 183 1.95 8.35 -36.72
N GLN A 184 2.65 7.48 -37.45
CA GLN A 184 3.55 7.82 -38.55
C GLN A 184 2.75 8.27 -39.79
N GLU A 185 1.74 7.51 -40.21
CA GLU A 185 0.80 7.86 -41.29
C GLU A 185 0.17 9.25 -41.06
N ARG A 186 -0.24 9.55 -39.82
CA ARG A 186 -0.74 10.88 -39.46
C ARG A 186 0.33 11.97 -39.56
N LYS A 187 1.59 11.68 -39.25
CA LYS A 187 2.69 12.65 -39.32
C LYS A 187 2.93 13.05 -40.77
N GLU A 188 3.03 12.09 -41.67
CA GLU A 188 3.22 12.28 -43.11
C GLU A 188 2.08 13.11 -43.72
N LEU A 189 0.82 12.79 -43.39
CA LEU A 189 -0.33 13.58 -43.84
C LEU A 189 -0.37 15.02 -43.28
N ILE A 190 0.18 15.26 -42.08
CA ILE A 190 0.31 16.61 -41.51
C ILE A 190 1.40 17.41 -42.26
N GLU A 191 2.50 16.77 -42.64
CA GLU A 191 3.57 17.39 -43.44
C GLU A 191 3.07 17.74 -44.86
N GLN A 192 2.31 16.83 -45.49
CA GLN A 192 1.62 17.03 -46.76
C GLN A 192 0.43 18.03 -46.70
N ARG A 193 0.07 18.55 -45.52
CA ARG A 193 -1.09 19.45 -45.38
C ARG A 193 -0.84 20.86 -45.91
N LYS A 194 0.41 21.23 -46.21
CA LYS A 194 0.76 22.53 -46.79
C LYS A 194 0.30 22.71 -48.24
N SER A 195 0.02 21.62 -48.97
CA SER A 195 -0.28 21.65 -50.41
C SER A 195 -1.69 21.18 -50.78
N ASN A 196 -2.45 20.53 -49.89
CA ASN A 196 -3.75 19.95 -50.26
C ASN A 196 -4.80 19.98 -49.13
N THR A 197 -5.92 20.68 -49.37
CA THR A 197 -7.03 20.88 -48.43
C THR A 197 -7.73 19.57 -48.04
N ASN A 198 -7.74 18.58 -48.94
CA ASN A 198 -8.45 17.32 -48.78
C ASN A 198 -7.83 16.42 -47.67
N ASN A 199 -6.58 16.69 -47.28
CA ASN A 199 -5.90 15.96 -46.20
C ASN A 199 -6.52 16.21 -44.81
N SER A 200 -7.31 17.28 -44.63
CA SER A 200 -7.89 17.62 -43.32
C SER A 200 -8.88 16.57 -42.81
N GLN A 201 -9.70 15.98 -43.68
CA GLN A 201 -10.65 14.92 -43.31
C GLN A 201 -9.92 13.61 -42.98
N LYS A 202 -8.96 13.19 -43.81
CA LYS A 202 -8.12 11.99 -43.57
C LYS A 202 -7.37 12.07 -42.23
N ILE A 203 -6.81 13.24 -41.90
CA ILE A 203 -6.14 13.48 -40.60
C ILE A 203 -7.12 13.34 -39.43
N ALA A 204 -8.37 13.78 -39.56
CA ALA A 204 -9.40 13.64 -38.53
C ALA A 204 -9.79 12.17 -38.32
N GLU A 205 -10.02 11.41 -39.39
CA GLU A 205 -10.31 9.97 -39.32
C GLU A 205 -9.17 9.18 -38.68
N ILE A 206 -7.93 9.41 -39.11
CA ILE A 206 -6.76 8.73 -38.53
C ILE A 206 -6.57 9.14 -37.07
N SER A 207 -6.83 10.41 -36.71
CA SER A 207 -6.81 10.85 -35.31
C SER A 207 -7.90 10.17 -34.45
N LYS A 208 -9.08 9.88 -35.03
CA LYS A 208 -10.13 9.06 -34.41
C LYS A 208 -9.68 7.61 -34.24
N LYS A 209 -9.16 6.97 -35.30
CA LYS A 209 -8.61 5.60 -35.29
C LYS A 209 -7.48 5.45 -34.24
N ILE A 210 -6.53 6.39 -34.18
CA ILE A 210 -5.49 6.44 -33.14
C ILE A 210 -6.10 6.55 -31.74
N SER A 211 -7.08 7.45 -31.55
CA SER A 211 -7.70 7.67 -30.25
C SER A 211 -8.45 6.42 -29.75
N GLU A 212 -9.17 5.73 -30.64
CA GLU A 212 -9.84 4.47 -30.35
C GLU A 212 -8.85 3.34 -30.07
N GLN A 213 -7.79 3.21 -30.89
CA GLN A 213 -6.75 2.20 -30.73
C GLN A 213 -5.98 2.40 -29.42
N LEU A 214 -5.56 3.62 -29.08
CA LEU A 214 -4.90 3.92 -27.81
C LEU A 214 -5.81 3.72 -26.60
N ARG A 215 -7.14 3.97 -26.72
CA ARG A 215 -8.11 3.60 -25.68
C ARG A 215 -8.19 2.09 -25.51
N LYS A 216 -8.29 1.32 -26.61
CA LYS A 216 -8.27 -0.15 -26.61
C LYS A 216 -6.99 -0.69 -26.00
N GLU A 217 -5.81 -0.24 -26.43
CA GLU A 217 -4.51 -0.68 -25.90
C GLU A 217 -4.34 -0.37 -24.40
N ARG A 218 -4.71 0.83 -23.94
CA ARG A 218 -4.69 1.16 -22.50
C ARG A 218 -5.62 0.25 -21.70
N LYS A 219 -6.81 -0.07 -22.23
CA LYS A 219 -7.80 -0.97 -21.62
C LYS A 219 -7.29 -2.42 -21.57
N THR A 220 -6.77 -2.96 -22.68
CA THR A 220 -6.16 -4.29 -22.72
C THR A 220 -4.97 -4.36 -21.74
N LYS A 221 -4.05 -3.39 -21.77
CA LYS A 221 -2.91 -3.33 -20.83
C LYS A 221 -3.37 -3.29 -19.37
N ARG A 222 -4.41 -2.52 -19.04
CA ARG A 222 -5.05 -2.48 -17.71
C ARG A 222 -5.58 -3.85 -17.30
N ILE A 223 -6.37 -4.51 -18.16
CA ILE A 223 -6.95 -5.84 -17.90
C ILE A 223 -5.87 -6.92 -17.78
N THR A 224 -4.89 -6.96 -18.68
CA THR A 224 -3.79 -7.95 -18.64
C THR A 224 -2.89 -7.75 -17.41
N THR A 225 -2.62 -6.50 -17.00
CA THR A 225 -1.87 -6.21 -15.76
C THR A 225 -2.64 -6.67 -14.53
N LEU A 226 -3.94 -6.36 -14.45
CA LEU A 226 -4.83 -6.87 -13.40
C LEU A 226 -4.81 -8.39 -13.35
N ARG A 227 -5.07 -9.03 -14.49
CA ARG A 227 -5.12 -10.49 -14.63
C ARG A 227 -3.81 -11.13 -14.17
N LYS A 228 -2.65 -10.69 -14.68
CA LYS A 228 -1.33 -11.21 -14.31
C LYS A 228 -1.10 -11.23 -12.80
N TYR A 229 -1.32 -10.12 -12.10
CA TYR A 229 -1.06 -10.05 -10.65
C TYR A 229 -2.15 -10.74 -9.80
N ILE A 230 -3.42 -10.73 -10.25
CA ILE A 230 -4.49 -11.46 -9.58
C ILE A 230 -4.31 -12.98 -9.74
N GLU A 231 -3.81 -13.44 -10.89
CA GLU A 231 -3.52 -14.85 -11.15
C GLU A 231 -2.26 -15.30 -10.40
N LYS A 232 -1.13 -14.58 -10.55
CA LYS A 232 0.18 -14.95 -9.97
C LYS A 232 0.22 -14.93 -8.44
N THR A 233 -0.32 -13.89 -7.79
CA THR A 233 -0.13 -13.69 -6.34
C THR A 233 -1.42 -13.42 -5.56
N GLY A 234 -2.58 -13.44 -6.22
CA GLY A 234 -3.89 -13.21 -5.58
C GLY A 234 -4.10 -11.79 -5.02
N GLY A 235 -3.08 -10.93 -5.09
CA GLY A 235 -2.98 -9.66 -4.37
C GLY A 235 -3.25 -8.44 -5.24
N ILE A 236 -4.45 -7.87 -5.13
CA ILE A 236 -4.88 -6.69 -5.92
C ILE A 236 -4.03 -5.43 -5.64
N LYS A 237 -3.39 -5.33 -4.47
CA LYS A 237 -2.61 -4.14 -4.07
C LYS A 237 -1.47 -3.84 -5.06
N LYS A 238 -0.71 -4.85 -5.52
CA LYS A 238 0.37 -4.65 -6.50
C LYS A 238 -0.21 -4.29 -7.87
N ALA A 239 -1.25 -4.99 -8.31
CA ALA A 239 -1.94 -4.71 -9.56
C ALA A 239 -2.43 -3.24 -9.67
N LEU A 240 -3.06 -2.71 -8.62
CA LEU A 240 -3.46 -1.30 -8.55
C LEU A 240 -2.27 -0.34 -8.54
N LYS A 241 -1.19 -0.69 -7.84
CA LYS A 241 0.03 0.13 -7.76
C LYS A 241 0.71 0.26 -9.13
N GLU A 242 0.86 -0.85 -9.86
CA GLU A 242 1.47 -0.86 -11.21
C GLU A 242 0.63 -0.11 -12.26
N MET A 243 -0.69 -0.04 -12.07
CA MET A 243 -1.57 0.79 -12.91
C MET A 243 -1.56 2.27 -12.54
N ASN A 244 -1.08 2.64 -11.34
CA ASN A 244 -1.09 4.01 -10.87
C ASN A 244 0.23 4.71 -11.22
N TYR A 245 0.20 5.50 -12.30
CA TYR A 245 1.35 6.30 -12.79
C TYR A 245 1.77 7.46 -11.86
N LYS A 246 1.26 7.48 -10.62
CA LYS A 246 1.54 8.49 -9.60
C LYS A 246 1.82 7.76 -8.28
N LYS A 247 2.95 8.08 -7.65
CA LYS A 247 3.24 7.69 -6.26
C LYS A 247 2.80 8.82 -5.36
N ASP A 248 2.01 8.53 -4.33
CA ASP A 248 1.66 9.53 -3.32
C ASP A 248 2.92 9.92 -2.53
N TRP A 249 3.17 11.22 -2.41
CA TRP A 249 4.31 11.77 -1.69
C TRP A 249 3.88 12.21 -0.30
N ILE A 250 4.78 12.07 0.69
CA ILE A 250 4.56 12.62 2.04
C ILE A 250 4.36 14.14 1.90
N PRO A 251 3.15 14.68 2.19
CA PRO A 251 2.79 16.03 1.79
C PRO A 251 3.36 17.11 2.73
N ASN A 252 3.60 16.72 3.98
CA ASN A 252 4.25 17.44 5.07
C ASN A 252 4.70 16.39 6.11
N LEU A 253 5.63 16.78 6.99
CA LEU A 253 6.05 16.00 8.16
C LEU A 253 6.06 16.92 9.38
N LYS A 254 5.79 16.38 10.57
CA LYS A 254 5.94 17.10 11.83
C LYS A 254 7.33 16.84 12.41
N SER A 255 8.01 17.88 12.91
CA SER A 255 9.20 17.73 13.76
C SER A 255 8.84 17.23 15.16
N LYS A 256 9.85 16.91 15.98
CA LYS A 256 9.71 16.61 17.41
C LYS A 256 8.95 17.71 18.16
N ASN A 257 9.18 18.98 17.78
CA ASN A 257 8.56 20.18 18.36
C ASN A 257 7.16 20.48 17.76
N ARG A 258 6.53 19.52 17.08
CA ARG A 258 5.21 19.60 16.41
C ARG A 258 5.10 20.57 15.23
N GLU A 259 6.17 21.29 14.88
CA GLU A 259 6.25 22.17 13.71
C GLU A 259 6.07 21.38 12.41
N LYS A 260 5.45 21.97 11.38
CA LYS A 260 5.14 21.29 10.11
C LYS A 260 5.98 21.85 8.97
N THR A 261 6.90 21.06 8.43
CA THR A 261 7.55 21.39 7.15
C THR A 261 6.84 20.72 5.96
N SER A 262 6.99 21.31 4.77
CA SER A 262 6.62 20.72 3.48
C SER A 262 7.77 20.65 2.47
N LYS A 263 8.93 21.28 2.78
CA LYS A 263 10.14 21.31 1.95
C LYS A 263 10.81 19.93 1.95
N ARG A 264 11.32 19.47 0.80
CA ARG A 264 11.87 18.11 0.66
C ARG A 264 13.12 17.85 1.52
N PRO A 265 14.16 18.71 1.54
CA PRO A 265 15.37 18.45 2.33
C PRO A 265 15.07 18.41 3.83
N GLU A 266 14.21 19.31 4.32
CA GLU A 266 13.79 19.34 5.73
C GLU A 266 12.97 18.10 6.13
N ILE A 267 12.10 17.57 5.26
CA ILE A 267 11.39 16.30 5.51
C ILE A 267 12.37 15.13 5.63
N LEU A 268 13.42 15.11 4.78
CA LEU A 268 14.46 14.09 4.86
C LEU A 268 15.30 14.24 6.13
N GLY A 269 15.73 15.46 6.46
CA GLY A 269 16.48 15.78 7.69
C GLY A 269 15.71 15.38 8.94
N PHE A 270 14.47 15.84 9.11
CA PHE A 270 13.62 15.46 10.25
C PHE A 270 13.37 13.95 10.35
N ALA A 271 13.32 13.24 9.22
CA ALA A 271 13.21 11.79 9.24
C ALA A 271 14.52 11.11 9.66
N THR A 272 15.67 11.53 9.12
CA THR A 272 16.99 11.04 9.51
C THR A 272 17.25 11.27 10.99
N GLU A 273 17.08 12.51 11.47
CA GLU A 273 17.23 12.89 12.88
C GLU A 273 16.32 12.05 13.79
N TYR A 274 15.05 11.85 13.40
CA TYR A 274 14.12 11.02 14.16
C TYR A 274 14.59 9.56 14.28
N TYR A 275 15.03 8.93 13.19
CA TYR A 275 15.47 7.53 13.23
C TYR A 275 16.84 7.35 13.86
N GLN A 276 17.76 8.30 13.70
CA GLN A 276 19.05 8.33 14.39
C GLN A 276 18.85 8.33 15.92
N ASN A 277 18.01 9.24 16.43
CA ASN A 277 17.64 9.26 17.85
C ASN A 277 16.85 8.00 18.29
N LEU A 278 16.06 7.40 17.40
CA LEU A 278 15.29 6.20 17.71
C LEU A 278 16.18 4.96 17.88
N TYR A 279 17.21 4.82 17.04
CA TYR A 279 18.14 3.68 17.05
C TYR A 279 19.41 3.89 17.90
N GLN A 280 19.58 5.05 18.53
CA GLN A 280 20.63 5.27 19.53
C GLN A 280 20.28 4.61 20.86
N SER A 281 21.11 3.68 21.34
CA SER A 281 20.96 3.04 22.67
C SER A 281 20.85 4.08 23.80
N ARG A 282 20.14 3.72 24.88
CA ARG A 282 19.98 4.55 26.09
C ARG A 282 20.89 4.14 27.25
N LYS A 283 21.66 3.07 27.12
CA LYS A 283 22.68 2.69 28.10
C LYS A 283 23.99 3.39 27.72
N GLY A 284 24.72 3.90 28.71
CA GLY A 284 26.13 4.24 28.50
C GLY A 284 26.92 2.99 28.18
N GLU A 285 28.09 3.13 27.54
CA GLU A 285 28.96 2.01 27.18
C GLU A 285 29.33 1.20 28.43
N GLN A 286 28.63 0.08 28.65
CA GLN A 286 29.08 -0.94 29.58
C GLN A 286 30.03 -1.85 28.81
N VAL A 287 31.27 -1.92 29.30
CA VAL A 287 32.29 -2.83 28.77
C VAL A 287 31.70 -4.23 28.74
N ILE A 288 31.65 -4.80 27.54
CA ILE A 288 31.18 -6.17 27.33
C ILE A 288 32.23 -7.08 27.97
N ASN A 289 31.89 -7.71 29.10
CA ASN A 289 32.70 -8.82 29.61
C ASN A 289 32.77 -9.89 28.54
N ASP A 290 33.99 -10.23 28.12
CA ASP A 290 34.23 -11.24 27.10
C ASP A 290 33.89 -12.63 27.67
N TYR A 291 32.69 -13.11 27.36
CA TYR A 291 32.21 -14.42 27.79
C TYR A 291 32.81 -15.52 26.90
N SER A 292 34.09 -15.82 27.15
CA SER A 292 34.87 -16.92 26.57
C SER A 292 34.44 -18.30 27.09
N SER A 293 33.15 -18.63 26.95
CA SER A 293 32.67 -20.01 27.15
C SER A 293 32.96 -20.86 25.90
N VAL A 294 33.99 -21.70 25.99
CA VAL A 294 34.44 -22.62 24.93
C VAL A 294 33.49 -23.82 24.82
N ASN A 295 32.29 -23.58 24.27
CA ASN A 295 31.44 -24.66 23.79
C ASN A 295 31.95 -25.13 22.43
N LYS A 296 32.62 -26.30 22.41
CA LYS A 296 32.92 -27.07 21.19
C LYS A 296 31.67 -27.78 20.64
N ASP A 297 30.54 -27.07 20.56
CA ASP A 297 29.32 -27.60 19.99
C ASP A 297 29.45 -27.63 18.46
N GLU A 298 29.62 -28.82 17.91
CA GLU A 298 29.79 -29.04 16.47
C GLU A 298 28.51 -28.68 15.70
N ILE A 299 28.51 -27.51 15.07
CA ILE A 299 27.41 -27.08 14.21
C ILE A 299 27.49 -27.85 12.90
N LYS A 300 26.45 -28.66 12.63
CA LYS A 300 26.31 -29.38 11.37
C LYS A 300 26.29 -28.39 10.18
N PRO A 301 26.98 -28.69 9.07
CA PRO A 301 26.96 -27.83 7.89
C PRO A 301 25.55 -27.74 7.30
N ILE A 302 25.22 -26.56 6.77
CA ILE A 302 23.98 -26.30 6.05
C ILE A 302 23.97 -27.15 4.78
N LEU A 303 22.85 -27.82 4.53
CA LEU A 303 22.68 -28.67 3.36
C LEU A 303 22.19 -27.86 2.15
N LYS A 304 22.57 -28.30 0.93
CA LYS A 304 22.08 -27.73 -0.34
C LYS A 304 20.55 -27.66 -0.38
N ASP A 305 19.87 -28.71 0.12
CA ASP A 305 18.42 -28.78 0.14
C ASP A 305 17.78 -27.79 1.13
N GLU A 306 18.46 -27.44 2.23
CA GLU A 306 18.00 -26.38 3.13
C GLU A 306 18.11 -25.00 2.46
N THR A 307 19.20 -24.75 1.74
CA THR A 307 19.37 -23.55 0.92
C THR A 307 18.28 -23.44 -0.16
N ILE A 308 18.03 -24.52 -0.92
CA ILE A 308 16.94 -24.59 -1.91
C ILE A 308 15.58 -24.35 -1.25
N LYS A 309 15.28 -25.04 -0.14
CA LYS A 309 14.02 -24.89 0.62
C LYS A 309 13.84 -23.47 1.14
N SER A 310 14.90 -22.82 1.61
CA SER A 310 14.91 -21.42 2.05
C SER A 310 14.55 -20.48 0.88
N ILE A 311 15.22 -20.62 -0.27
CA ILE A 311 14.93 -19.85 -1.49
C ILE A 311 13.47 -20.09 -1.96
N GLN A 312 13.03 -21.34 -2.01
CA GLN A 312 11.67 -21.69 -2.44
C GLN A 312 10.58 -21.30 -1.43
N SER A 313 10.90 -21.10 -0.15
CA SER A 313 9.95 -20.54 0.83
C SER A 313 9.65 -19.04 0.60
N GLN A 314 10.52 -18.33 -0.13
CA GLN A 314 10.40 -16.87 -0.30
C GLN A 314 9.11 -16.45 -1.01
N LYS A 315 8.48 -15.40 -0.51
CA LYS A 315 7.23 -14.87 -1.08
C LYS A 315 7.53 -14.08 -2.35
N LEU A 316 6.81 -14.40 -3.43
CA LEU A 316 6.87 -13.69 -4.71
C LEU A 316 6.35 -12.24 -4.59
N ASP A 317 6.62 -11.43 -5.61
CA ASP A 317 6.19 -10.03 -5.76
C ASP A 317 6.67 -9.06 -4.65
N LYS A 318 7.65 -9.48 -3.82
CA LYS A 318 8.31 -8.66 -2.80
C LYS A 318 9.18 -7.56 -3.43
N ALA A 319 9.51 -6.54 -2.65
CA ALA A 319 10.50 -5.55 -3.05
C ALA A 319 11.90 -6.15 -2.90
N PRO A 320 12.82 -5.92 -3.86
CA PRO A 320 14.20 -6.37 -3.75
C PRO A 320 14.97 -5.55 -2.70
N GLY A 321 16.16 -6.04 -2.32
CA GLY A 321 17.08 -5.36 -1.42
C GLY A 321 17.85 -4.21 -2.08
N SER A 322 18.96 -3.81 -1.44
CA SER A 322 19.97 -2.88 -1.99
C SER A 322 20.59 -3.42 -3.30
N ASP A 323 20.68 -4.75 -3.42
CA ASP A 323 21.17 -5.49 -4.58
C ASP A 323 20.30 -5.39 -5.84
N LEU A 324 19.03 -4.98 -5.69
CA LEU A 324 17.97 -4.98 -6.70
C LEU A 324 17.54 -6.37 -7.22
N ILE A 325 17.94 -7.47 -6.57
CA ILE A 325 17.59 -8.84 -7.00
C ILE A 325 16.20 -9.23 -6.48
N THR A 326 15.40 -9.86 -7.34
CA THR A 326 14.03 -10.28 -6.99
C THR A 326 13.95 -11.73 -6.53
N ASN A 327 13.01 -12.02 -5.63
CA ASN A 327 12.71 -13.38 -5.18
C ASN A 327 12.30 -14.29 -6.35
N GLU A 328 11.66 -13.74 -7.38
CA GLU A 328 11.44 -14.37 -8.67
C GLU A 328 12.75 -14.88 -9.30
N LEU A 329 13.76 -14.00 -9.44
CA LEU A 329 15.04 -14.34 -10.04
C LEU A 329 15.76 -15.42 -9.24
N LEU A 330 15.85 -15.26 -7.92
CA LEU A 330 16.46 -16.26 -7.02
C LEU A 330 15.82 -17.64 -7.14
N LYS A 331 14.49 -17.71 -7.25
CA LYS A 331 13.78 -18.98 -7.41
C LYS A 331 14.00 -19.63 -8.76
N THR A 332 14.06 -18.84 -9.83
CA THR A 332 14.37 -19.33 -11.18
C THR A 332 15.79 -19.87 -11.24
N THR A 333 16.77 -19.15 -10.69
CA THR A 333 18.20 -19.54 -10.75
C THR A 333 18.63 -20.50 -9.64
N SER A 334 17.73 -20.81 -8.69
CA SER A 334 17.96 -21.67 -7.52
C SER A 334 18.70 -22.99 -7.81
N PRO A 335 18.44 -23.75 -8.90
CA PRO A 335 19.15 -25.00 -9.15
C PRO A 335 20.67 -24.82 -9.32
N VAL A 336 21.07 -23.69 -9.92
CA VAL A 336 22.45 -23.37 -10.29
C VAL A 336 23.16 -22.58 -9.18
N ILE A 337 22.48 -21.63 -8.52
CA ILE A 337 23.12 -20.78 -7.49
C ILE A 337 23.15 -21.40 -6.09
N ALA A 338 22.27 -22.38 -5.78
CA ALA A 338 22.17 -22.93 -4.42
C ALA A 338 23.45 -23.62 -3.91
N PRO A 339 24.23 -24.39 -4.71
CA PRO A 339 25.51 -24.94 -4.25
C PRO A 339 26.47 -23.85 -3.76
N ARG A 340 26.80 -22.88 -4.62
CA ARG A 340 27.73 -21.78 -4.30
C ARG A 340 27.24 -20.89 -3.13
N LEU A 341 25.93 -20.76 -2.94
CA LEU A 341 25.36 -20.12 -1.74
C LEU A 341 25.51 -20.97 -0.48
N THR A 342 25.38 -22.28 -0.59
CA THR A 342 25.57 -23.22 0.53
C THR A 342 27.03 -23.21 0.98
N ASP A 343 27.97 -23.24 0.04
CA ASP A 343 29.41 -23.11 0.32
C ASP A 343 29.70 -21.80 1.06
N LEU A 344 29.17 -20.68 0.56
CA LEU A 344 29.30 -19.37 1.20
C LEU A 344 28.69 -19.33 2.61
N PHE A 345 27.52 -19.92 2.82
CA PHE A 345 26.89 -19.97 4.15
C PHE A 345 27.67 -20.86 5.12
N ASN A 346 28.26 -21.96 4.66
CA ASN A 346 29.12 -22.82 5.48
C ASN A 346 30.45 -22.14 5.82
N GLU A 347 31.02 -21.35 4.90
CA GLU A 347 32.18 -20.50 5.19
C GLU A 347 31.86 -19.38 6.19
N ILE A 348 30.68 -18.75 6.08
CA ILE A 348 30.18 -17.76 7.06
C ILE A 348 29.97 -18.43 8.43
N LEU A 349 29.48 -19.68 8.46
CA LEU A 349 29.45 -20.45 9.71
C LEU A 349 30.88 -20.66 10.21
N GLU A 350 31.75 -21.31 9.44
CA GLU A 350 33.12 -21.67 9.85
C GLU A 350 33.89 -20.48 10.44
N LYS A 351 34.01 -19.38 9.67
CA LYS A 351 34.82 -18.20 9.97
C LYS A 351 34.11 -17.14 10.82
N GLU A 352 32.79 -17.23 10.96
CA GLU A 352 31.91 -16.25 11.61
C GLU A 352 31.92 -14.83 10.98
N THR A 353 32.59 -14.67 9.82
CA THR A 353 32.66 -13.43 9.04
C THR A 353 31.45 -13.30 8.10
N ILE A 354 30.81 -12.14 8.08
CA ILE A 354 29.65 -11.85 7.21
C ILE A 354 30.01 -10.87 6.08
N PRO A 355 29.26 -10.82 4.98
CA PRO A 355 29.34 -9.72 4.02
C PRO A 355 28.90 -8.38 4.64
N GLU A 356 29.65 -7.30 4.38
CA GLU A 356 29.34 -5.93 4.81
C GLU A 356 27.98 -5.44 4.29
N ASP A 357 27.54 -5.91 3.13
CA ASP A 357 26.23 -5.53 2.60
C ASP A 357 25.07 -6.01 3.47
N TRP A 358 25.32 -6.96 4.38
CA TRP A 358 24.36 -7.41 5.37
C TRP A 358 24.31 -6.50 6.60
N THR A 359 25.20 -5.52 6.77
CA THR A 359 25.14 -4.53 7.86
C THR A 359 24.32 -3.29 7.48
N LYS A 360 24.23 -3.00 6.17
CA LYS A 360 23.65 -1.78 5.59
C LYS A 360 22.11 -1.86 5.47
N SER A 361 21.40 -0.95 6.12
CA SER A 361 19.92 -0.89 6.14
C SER A 361 19.36 0.34 5.42
N ILE A 362 18.26 0.16 4.66
CA ILE A 362 17.56 1.25 3.97
C ILE A 362 16.18 1.46 4.60
N ILE A 363 16.00 2.57 5.30
CA ILE A 363 14.72 2.92 5.94
C ILE A 363 13.78 3.54 4.90
N ILE A 364 12.66 2.87 4.64
CA ILE A 364 11.60 3.33 3.75
C ILE A 364 10.37 3.71 4.58
N LEU A 365 9.97 4.98 4.56
CA LEU A 365 8.81 5.44 5.33
C LEU A 365 7.50 4.89 4.75
N LEU A 366 6.76 4.15 5.58
CA LEU A 366 5.44 3.61 5.28
C LEU A 366 4.40 4.14 6.27
N HIS A 367 3.29 4.67 5.77
CA HIS A 367 2.21 5.20 6.59
C HIS A 367 1.38 4.06 7.22
N LYS A 368 1.62 3.74 8.50
CA LYS A 368 0.74 2.86 9.32
C LYS A 368 -0.64 3.51 9.43
N LYS A 369 -1.74 2.75 9.27
CA LYS A 369 -3.10 3.28 9.39
C LYS A 369 -3.66 3.00 10.77
N GLY A 370 -3.96 4.07 11.51
CA GLY A 370 -4.61 4.01 12.81
C GLY A 370 -3.69 3.57 13.95
N ASP A 371 -4.16 3.85 15.16
CA ASP A 371 -3.56 3.42 16.40
C ASP A 371 -4.20 2.13 16.92
N LYS A 372 -3.48 1.44 17.79
CA LYS A 372 -3.76 0.13 18.42
C LYS A 372 -3.27 0.18 19.89
N GLY A 373 -3.49 -0.89 20.66
CA GLY A 373 -3.24 -1.03 22.11
C GLY A 373 -4.51 -0.76 22.95
N PHE A 374 -4.80 -1.34 24.13
CA PHE A 374 -4.34 -2.56 24.86
C PHE A 374 -2.86 -2.95 24.84
N VAL A 375 -2.17 -2.70 25.96
CA VAL A 375 -0.71 -2.77 26.17
C VAL A 375 0.09 -2.79 24.86
N ASP A 376 0.24 -1.61 24.26
CA ASP A 376 1.04 -1.37 23.05
C ASP A 376 2.40 -0.80 23.47
N PHE A 377 3.48 -1.30 22.89
CA PHE A 377 4.83 -0.79 23.15
C PHE A 377 5.22 0.28 22.12
N ASN A 378 5.75 1.40 22.61
CA ASN A 378 6.32 2.46 21.79
C ASN A 378 7.43 1.93 20.90
N LYS A 379 7.12 1.72 19.61
CA LYS A 379 8.10 1.32 18.58
C LYS A 379 8.85 0.03 18.93
N ALA A 380 8.14 -0.96 19.47
CA ALA A 380 8.69 -2.19 20.05
C ALA A 380 9.90 -2.83 19.34
N PHE A 381 9.86 -2.97 18.00
CA PHE A 381 10.97 -3.53 17.23
C PHE A 381 12.19 -2.59 17.14
N ASP A 382 11.98 -1.27 17.15
CA ASP A 382 13.03 -0.26 16.97
C ASP A 382 13.79 0.06 18.27
N THR A 383 13.28 -0.37 19.44
CA THR A 383 13.82 0.05 20.76
C THR A 383 14.45 -1.06 21.60
N LEU A 384 14.50 -2.31 21.13
CA LEU A 384 15.15 -3.41 21.87
C LEU A 384 16.66 -3.19 22.05
N GLU A 385 17.15 -3.15 23.28
CA GLU A 385 18.60 -3.07 23.54
C GLU A 385 19.30 -4.40 23.18
N HIS A 386 20.38 -4.34 22.40
CA HIS A 386 21.01 -5.53 21.80
C HIS A 386 21.50 -6.55 22.83
N ASP A 387 22.07 -6.11 23.95
CA ASP A 387 22.55 -7.02 25.02
C ASP A 387 21.45 -7.90 25.59
N TYR A 388 20.22 -7.37 25.69
CA TYR A 388 19.07 -8.12 26.17
C TYR A 388 18.62 -9.19 25.16
N ILE A 389 18.85 -8.96 23.85
CA ILE A 389 18.65 -9.98 22.80
C ILE A 389 19.68 -11.10 22.97
N TRP A 390 20.95 -10.77 23.23
CA TRP A 390 22.03 -11.76 23.38
C TRP A 390 21.82 -12.65 24.61
N ASP A 391 21.43 -12.07 25.75
CA ASP A 391 21.10 -12.85 26.95
C ASP A 391 19.84 -13.71 26.74
N ALA A 392 18.80 -13.18 26.05
CA ALA A 392 17.59 -13.95 25.73
C ALA A 392 17.90 -15.19 24.89
N LEU A 393 18.74 -15.08 23.86
CA LEU A 393 19.16 -16.21 23.04
C LEU A 393 20.00 -17.21 23.84
N LYS A 394 20.93 -16.74 24.67
CA LYS A 394 21.78 -17.58 25.53
C LYS A 394 20.94 -18.40 26.51
N ARG A 395 20.00 -17.76 27.23
CA ARG A 395 19.10 -18.45 28.18
C ARG A 395 18.13 -19.44 27.52
N GLN A 396 17.89 -19.31 26.22
CA GLN A 396 17.08 -20.25 25.43
C GLN A 396 17.89 -21.40 24.82
N GLY A 397 19.19 -21.50 25.14
CA GLY A 397 20.05 -22.58 24.65
C GLY A 397 20.46 -22.44 23.19
N VAL A 398 20.40 -21.24 22.61
CA VAL A 398 20.90 -21.00 21.24
C VAL A 398 22.42 -21.07 21.25
N GLN A 399 22.99 -21.90 20.38
CA GLN A 399 24.43 -22.12 20.28
C GLN A 399 25.20 -20.81 20.07
N ALA A 400 26.30 -20.63 20.80
CA ALA A 400 27.06 -19.37 20.87
C ALA A 400 27.53 -18.86 19.50
N LYS A 401 27.85 -19.78 18.57
CA LYS A 401 28.28 -19.49 17.21
C LYS A 401 27.19 -18.81 16.35
N TYR A 402 25.92 -19.23 16.48
CA TYR A 402 24.81 -18.49 15.88
C TYR A 402 24.62 -17.11 16.51
N ILE A 403 24.80 -16.99 17.84
CA ILE A 403 24.72 -15.69 18.53
C ILE A 403 25.82 -14.75 18.03
N ARG A 404 27.05 -15.22 17.82
CA ARG A 404 28.16 -14.41 17.28
C ARG A 404 27.90 -13.93 15.85
N ILE A 405 27.40 -14.79 14.97
CA ILE A 405 27.04 -14.38 13.60
C ILE A 405 25.91 -13.34 13.60
N ILE A 406 24.88 -13.51 14.44
CA ILE A 406 23.81 -12.50 14.57
C ILE A 406 24.38 -11.20 15.17
N LYS A 407 25.25 -11.26 16.20
CA LYS A 407 25.97 -10.09 16.72
C LYS A 407 26.71 -9.34 15.63
N ASN A 408 27.46 -10.03 14.77
CA ASN A 408 28.23 -9.41 13.69
C ASN A 408 27.33 -8.67 12.69
N VAL A 409 26.11 -9.17 12.43
CA VAL A 409 25.11 -8.46 11.59
C VAL A 409 24.67 -7.13 12.21
N TYR A 410 24.58 -7.05 13.54
CA TYR A 410 24.13 -5.85 14.26
C TYR A 410 25.27 -4.89 14.65
N ALA A 411 26.46 -5.40 14.97
CA ALA A 411 27.58 -4.63 15.53
C ALA A 411 28.05 -3.46 14.65
N ALA A 412 28.17 -3.69 13.34
CA ALA A 412 28.54 -2.67 12.36
C ALA A 412 27.33 -2.15 11.55
N SER A 413 26.11 -2.27 12.09
CA SER A 413 24.90 -1.98 11.33
C SER A 413 24.66 -0.48 11.16
N THR A 414 24.48 -0.06 9.91
CA THR A 414 24.16 1.33 9.55
C THR A 414 22.78 1.45 8.93
N ALA A 415 22.19 2.64 8.98
CA ALA A 415 20.95 2.98 8.31
C ALA A 415 21.08 4.26 7.49
N GLN A 416 20.38 4.30 6.35
CA GLN A 416 20.11 5.51 5.58
C GLN A 416 18.60 5.65 5.36
N VAL A 417 18.03 6.83 5.59
CA VAL A 417 16.62 7.13 5.25
C VAL A 417 16.50 7.43 3.76
N LYS A 418 15.56 6.77 3.07
CA LYS A 418 15.37 6.87 1.62
C LYS A 418 13.98 7.35 1.26
N LEU A 419 13.91 8.58 0.74
CA LEU A 419 12.68 9.23 0.26
C LEU A 419 12.73 9.40 -1.26
N GLU A 420 12.64 10.64 -1.76
CA GLU A 420 12.97 10.99 -3.15
C GLU A 420 14.49 10.97 -3.41
N SER A 421 15.29 11.27 -2.38
CA SER A 421 16.74 11.10 -2.32
C SER A 421 17.14 10.25 -1.10
N THR A 422 18.39 9.79 -1.08
CA THR A 422 19.00 9.14 0.08
C THR A 422 19.51 10.22 1.06
N GLY A 423 19.29 10.04 2.36
CA GLY A 423 19.86 10.88 3.41
C GLY A 423 21.20 10.36 3.91
N ASN A 424 21.78 11.07 4.88
CA ASN A 424 23.03 10.67 5.53
C ASN A 424 22.91 9.31 6.23
N GLU A 425 24.05 8.65 6.38
CA GLU A 425 24.20 7.39 7.09
C GLU A 425 24.40 7.61 8.59
N PHE A 426 23.89 6.70 9.40
CA PHE A 426 24.04 6.71 10.85
C PHE A 426 24.04 5.27 11.42
N PRO A 427 24.70 5.02 12.56
CA PRO A 427 24.76 3.69 13.17
C PRO A 427 23.43 3.28 13.82
N ILE A 428 23.17 1.97 13.89
CA ILE A 428 22.04 1.35 14.58
C ILE A 428 22.59 0.65 15.84
N THR A 429 22.50 1.28 17.01
CA THR A 429 23.03 0.72 18.27
C THR A 429 21.95 0.08 19.17
N ARG A 430 20.70 0.07 18.73
CA ARG A 430 19.62 -0.77 19.27
C ARG A 430 18.56 -1.11 18.23
N GLY A 431 17.61 -1.95 18.59
CA GLY A 431 16.48 -2.37 17.77
C GLY A 431 16.81 -3.55 16.85
N VAL A 432 15.75 -4.25 16.42
CA VAL A 432 15.77 -5.32 15.43
C VAL A 432 15.21 -4.85 14.10
N ARG A 433 15.75 -5.33 12.99
CA ARG A 433 15.42 -4.80 11.64
C ARG A 433 14.00 -5.13 11.20
N GLN A 434 13.15 -4.11 11.04
CA GLN A 434 11.78 -4.30 10.56
C GLN A 434 11.75 -4.78 9.09
N GLY A 435 11.26 -6.00 8.90
CA GLY A 435 11.11 -6.64 7.58
C GLY A 435 12.07 -7.82 7.33
N ASP A 436 13.08 -7.97 8.19
CA ASP A 436 13.96 -9.14 8.24
C ASP A 436 13.17 -10.37 8.78
N PRO A 437 13.29 -11.57 8.15
CA PRO A 437 12.69 -12.80 8.65
C PRO A 437 13.08 -13.23 10.07
N ILE A 438 14.27 -12.86 10.58
CA ILE A 438 14.71 -13.27 11.93
C ILE A 438 14.16 -12.37 13.03
N SER A 439 13.96 -11.08 12.76
CA SER A 439 13.56 -10.07 13.76
C SER A 439 12.31 -10.42 14.58
N PRO A 440 11.24 -11.03 14.02
CA PRO A 440 10.10 -11.49 14.82
C PRO A 440 10.48 -12.57 15.83
N LYS A 441 11.41 -13.48 15.51
CA LYS A 441 11.89 -14.50 16.46
C LYS A 441 12.72 -13.88 17.58
N LEU A 442 13.61 -12.93 17.24
CA LEU A 442 14.39 -12.17 18.23
C LEU A 442 13.48 -11.41 19.19
N PHE A 443 12.45 -10.73 18.65
CA PHE A 443 11.45 -10.04 19.45
C PHE A 443 10.67 -10.99 20.38
N SER A 444 10.19 -12.13 19.85
CA SER A 444 9.51 -13.15 20.66
C SER A 444 10.41 -13.74 21.74
N ALA A 445 11.70 -13.96 21.47
CA ALA A 445 12.66 -14.46 22.44
C ALA A 445 12.87 -13.48 23.60
N VAL A 446 13.01 -12.19 23.31
CA VAL A 446 13.09 -11.13 24.32
C VAL A 446 11.80 -11.02 25.13
N LEU A 447 10.64 -11.03 24.47
CA LEU A 447 9.35 -10.95 25.15
C LEU A 447 9.14 -12.15 26.09
N GLU A 448 9.52 -13.35 25.65
CA GLU A 448 9.49 -14.56 26.49
C GLU A 448 10.42 -14.45 27.71
N MET A 449 11.61 -13.85 27.57
CA MET A 449 12.50 -13.60 28.71
C MET A 449 11.88 -12.61 29.72
N ILE A 450 11.21 -11.54 29.25
CA ILE A 450 10.49 -10.60 30.12
C ILE A 450 9.42 -11.34 30.94
N PHE A 451 8.60 -12.18 30.30
CA PHE A 451 7.55 -12.92 31.02
C PHE A 451 8.08 -14.00 31.96
N ARG A 452 9.24 -14.62 31.67
CA ARG A 452 9.89 -15.57 32.59
C ARG A 452 10.44 -14.92 33.86
N ASN A 453 10.75 -13.62 33.81
CA ASN A 453 11.18 -12.86 34.98
C ASN A 453 10.00 -12.36 35.85
N LEU A 454 8.76 -12.48 35.37
CA LEU A 454 7.55 -12.02 36.06
C LEU A 454 6.88 -13.17 36.83
N ASN A 455 6.90 -13.11 38.16
CA ASN A 455 6.25 -14.12 39.01
C ASN A 455 4.75 -13.82 39.19
N TRP A 456 3.94 -14.25 38.22
CA TRP A 456 2.48 -14.11 38.24
C TRP A 456 1.73 -15.40 38.60
N THR A 457 2.40 -16.40 39.17
CA THR A 457 1.81 -17.74 39.43
C THR A 457 0.46 -17.72 40.17
N ARG A 458 0.24 -16.73 41.04
CA ARG A 458 -0.99 -16.53 41.83
C ARG A 458 -1.85 -15.33 41.39
N MET A 459 -1.55 -14.69 40.26
CA MET A 459 -2.25 -13.52 39.73
C MET A 459 -2.90 -13.86 38.39
N GLY A 460 -4.05 -13.30 38.06
CA GLY A 460 -4.75 -13.55 36.80
C GLY A 460 -6.26 -13.65 36.99
N LEU A 461 -6.94 -14.29 36.03
CA LEU A 461 -8.30 -14.80 36.20
C LEU A 461 -8.25 -16.31 36.48
N ASN A 462 -8.85 -16.78 37.57
CA ASN A 462 -8.96 -18.21 37.84
C ASN A 462 -10.02 -18.85 36.93
N ILE A 463 -9.58 -19.74 36.03
CA ILE A 463 -10.43 -20.52 35.13
C ILE A 463 -10.19 -22.00 35.41
N ASN A 464 -11.18 -22.68 35.98
CA ASN A 464 -11.14 -24.11 36.30
C ASN A 464 -9.91 -24.53 37.15
N GLY A 465 -9.45 -23.67 38.07
CA GLY A 465 -8.30 -23.94 38.94
C GLY A 465 -6.94 -23.58 38.33
N GLN A 466 -6.91 -22.97 37.14
CA GLN A 466 -5.69 -22.43 36.54
C GLN A 466 -5.83 -20.92 36.33
N ASN A 467 -4.81 -20.16 36.73
CA ASN A 467 -4.77 -18.71 36.51
C ASN A 467 -4.42 -18.42 35.04
N LEU A 468 -5.30 -17.69 34.34
CA LEU A 468 -5.03 -17.11 33.04
C LEU A 468 -4.60 -15.65 33.23
N ASN A 469 -3.32 -15.38 33.03
CA ASN A 469 -2.70 -14.11 33.42
C ASN A 469 -2.58 -13.14 32.24
N HIS A 470 -2.32 -13.67 31.05
CA HIS A 470 -2.07 -12.88 29.84
C HIS A 470 -2.30 -13.66 28.55
N LEU A 471 -2.56 -12.94 27.45
CA LEU A 471 -2.56 -13.47 26.08
C LEU A 471 -1.62 -12.64 25.21
N ARG A 472 -0.74 -13.32 24.46
CA ARG A 472 0.35 -12.72 23.68
C ARG A 472 0.19 -13.00 22.19
N PHE A 473 0.17 -11.97 21.35
CA PHE A 473 0.28 -12.13 19.90
C PHE A 473 1.25 -11.09 19.31
N ALA A 474 2.52 -11.48 19.16
CA ALA A 474 3.61 -10.58 18.80
C ALA A 474 3.67 -9.34 19.73
N ASP A 475 3.39 -8.14 19.21
CA ASP A 475 3.35 -6.88 19.95
C ASP A 475 1.97 -6.57 20.59
N ASP A 476 0.89 -7.25 20.21
CA ASP A 476 -0.45 -7.07 20.79
C ASP A 476 -0.62 -7.95 22.05
N LEU A 477 -0.60 -7.36 23.25
CA LEU A 477 -0.71 -8.03 24.56
C LEU A 477 -2.05 -7.73 25.27
N ILE A 478 -2.62 -8.73 25.96
CA ILE A 478 -3.65 -8.55 27.00
C ILE A 478 -3.12 -9.11 28.32
N VAL A 479 -3.38 -8.40 29.42
CA VAL A 479 -3.19 -8.85 30.80
C VAL A 479 -4.57 -8.96 31.46
N PHE A 480 -4.77 -9.96 32.31
CA PHE A 480 -6.02 -10.27 32.99
C PHE A 480 -5.81 -10.27 34.51
N SER A 481 -6.87 -9.93 35.25
CA SER A 481 -6.92 -9.87 36.70
C SER A 481 -8.39 -9.92 37.14
N GLU A 482 -8.66 -10.42 38.35
CA GLU A 482 -9.98 -10.37 38.98
C GLU A 482 -10.31 -8.98 39.55
N ASP A 483 -9.29 -8.26 40.06
CA ASP A 483 -9.41 -6.92 40.63
C ASP A 483 -8.51 -5.87 39.96
N ALA A 484 -8.83 -4.59 40.17
CA ALA A 484 -8.14 -3.45 39.56
C ALA A 484 -6.76 -3.16 40.18
N GLY A 485 -6.58 -3.40 41.48
CA GLY A 485 -5.31 -3.19 42.18
C GLY A 485 -4.24 -4.15 41.68
N THR A 486 -4.54 -5.45 41.64
CA THR A 486 -3.67 -6.49 41.08
C THR A 486 -3.38 -6.22 39.61
N LEU A 487 -4.35 -5.76 38.81
CA LEU A 487 -4.10 -5.37 37.42
C LEU A 487 -3.09 -4.21 37.31
N GLY A 488 -3.20 -3.20 38.18
CA GLY A 488 -2.24 -2.10 38.27
C GLY A 488 -0.83 -2.58 38.62
N LEU A 489 -0.71 -3.47 39.63
CA LEU A 489 0.56 -4.08 40.01
C LEU A 489 1.19 -4.88 38.87
N MET A 490 0.41 -5.73 38.17
CA MET A 490 0.88 -6.49 37.02
C MET A 490 1.36 -5.59 35.87
N LEU A 491 0.62 -4.52 35.57
CA LEU A 491 1.02 -3.55 34.53
C LEU A 491 2.28 -2.77 34.92
N GLN A 492 2.45 -2.42 36.19
CA GLN A 492 3.66 -1.74 36.67
C GLN A 492 4.88 -2.67 36.68
N GLN A 493 4.74 -3.92 37.12
CA GLN A 493 5.79 -4.93 37.03
C GLN A 493 6.22 -5.18 35.58
N LEU A 494 5.24 -5.34 34.68
CA LEU A 494 5.50 -5.49 33.25
C LEU A 494 6.22 -4.27 32.66
N SER A 495 5.81 -3.05 33.04
CA SER A 495 6.47 -1.80 32.64
C SER A 495 7.96 -1.81 33.05
N ASN A 496 8.23 -2.17 34.31
CA ASN A 496 9.57 -2.18 34.88
C ASN A 496 10.50 -3.23 34.21
N GLU A 497 10.04 -4.47 34.03
CA GLU A 497 10.84 -5.50 33.35
C GLU A 497 11.03 -5.21 31.86
N SER A 498 10.00 -4.68 31.19
CA SER A 498 10.07 -4.27 29.78
C SER A 498 11.09 -3.15 29.55
N ALA A 499 11.19 -2.20 30.49
CA ALA A 499 12.16 -1.10 30.41
C ALA A 499 13.62 -1.60 30.38
N LYS A 500 13.95 -2.69 31.09
CA LYS A 500 15.30 -3.30 31.07
C LYS A 500 15.73 -3.79 29.69
N ALA A 501 14.75 -4.20 28.87
CA ALA A 501 14.91 -4.63 27.48
C ALA A 501 14.87 -3.47 26.47
N GLY A 502 14.64 -2.22 26.91
CA GLY A 502 14.45 -1.05 26.04
C GLY A 502 13.02 -0.84 25.54
N LEU A 503 12.05 -1.61 26.03
CA LEU A 503 10.64 -1.44 25.68
C LEU A 503 9.97 -0.41 26.60
N SER A 504 9.26 0.55 26.01
CA SER A 504 8.46 1.55 26.73
C SER A 504 6.98 1.34 26.43
N MET A 505 6.15 1.17 27.46
CA MET A 505 4.70 1.05 27.30
C MET A 505 4.12 2.38 26.80
N ASN A 506 3.22 2.32 25.80
CA ASN A 506 2.48 3.48 25.33
C ASN A 506 1.19 3.61 26.14
N LEU A 507 1.20 4.43 27.17
CA LEU A 507 0.07 4.59 28.10
C LEU A 507 -1.12 5.30 27.44
N THR A 508 -0.89 6.19 26.47
CA THR A 508 -1.95 6.79 25.63
C THR A 508 -2.71 5.76 24.80
N LYS A 509 -2.05 4.66 24.42
CA LYS A 509 -2.64 3.56 23.64
C LYS A 509 -3.16 2.44 24.49
N THR A 510 -2.50 2.12 25.59
CA THR A 510 -2.98 1.16 26.57
C THR A 510 -4.37 1.58 27.06
N LYS A 511 -5.29 0.62 27.15
CA LYS A 511 -6.66 0.79 27.62
C LYS A 511 -7.00 -0.35 28.57
N ILE A 512 -7.94 -0.09 29.47
CA ILE A 512 -8.55 -1.09 30.35
C ILE A 512 -10.00 -1.30 29.92
N MET A 513 -10.49 -2.53 30.08
CA MET A 513 -11.91 -2.86 30.01
C MET A 513 -12.29 -3.56 31.31
N THR A 514 -13.49 -3.32 31.81
CA THR A 514 -14.08 -4.05 32.93
C THR A 514 -15.52 -4.42 32.59
N ASN A 515 -16.01 -5.49 33.21
CA ASN A 515 -17.42 -5.89 33.23
C ASN A 515 -18.15 -5.36 34.48
N ALA A 516 -17.44 -4.78 35.45
CA ALA A 516 -18.05 -4.15 36.62
C ALA A 516 -18.75 -2.84 36.24
N GLN A 517 -19.81 -2.49 36.99
CA GLN A 517 -20.44 -1.17 36.87
C GLN A 517 -19.48 -0.11 37.41
N LEU A 518 -18.98 0.75 36.51
CA LEU A 518 -18.14 1.89 36.86
C LEU A 518 -18.95 2.87 37.73
N THR A 519 -18.60 2.98 39.02
CA THR A 519 -19.21 3.93 39.96
C THR A 519 -18.46 5.27 39.94
N VAL A 520 -18.91 6.27 40.71
CA VAL A 520 -18.26 7.59 40.74
C VAL A 520 -16.85 7.54 41.37
N ASN A 521 -16.56 6.52 42.19
CA ASN A 521 -15.31 6.36 42.93
C ASN A 521 -14.43 5.22 42.39
N ASN A 522 -14.35 5.02 41.07
CA ASN A 522 -13.49 3.95 40.52
C ASN A 522 -12.02 4.18 40.85
N GLU A 523 -11.33 3.13 41.28
CA GLU A 523 -9.87 3.13 41.34
C GLU A 523 -9.29 3.31 39.93
N GLN A 524 -8.74 4.50 39.70
CA GLN A 524 -8.06 4.81 38.46
C GLN A 524 -6.70 4.10 38.48
N ILE A 525 -6.52 3.11 37.61
CA ILE A 525 -5.23 2.42 37.50
C ILE A 525 -4.19 3.39 36.95
N ILE A 526 -3.15 3.63 37.74
CA ILE A 526 -2.01 4.47 37.44
C ILE A 526 -0.80 3.57 37.17
N VAL A 527 -0.08 3.84 36.07
CA VAL A 527 1.18 3.15 35.73
C VAL A 527 2.19 4.22 35.34
N ASN A 528 3.40 4.15 35.90
CA ASN A 528 4.45 5.17 35.74
C ASN A 528 3.96 6.61 36.03
N ASN A 529 3.08 6.78 37.02
CA ASN A 529 2.42 8.04 37.38
C ASN A 529 1.47 8.64 36.32
N GLU A 530 1.12 7.92 35.25
CA GLU A 530 0.05 8.32 34.32
C GLU A 530 -1.19 7.43 34.47
N PRO A 531 -2.41 7.99 34.44
CA PRO A 531 -3.64 7.20 34.49
C PRO A 531 -3.95 6.52 33.16
N ILE A 532 -4.45 5.28 33.21
CA ILE A 532 -4.90 4.54 32.02
C ILE A 532 -6.41 4.73 31.80
N GLU A 533 -6.81 4.90 30.53
CA GLU A 533 -8.20 5.11 30.13
C GLU A 533 -9.00 3.80 30.12
N TYR A 534 -10.15 3.79 30.81
CA TYR A 534 -11.17 2.75 30.72
C TYR A 534 -12.05 2.93 29.46
N VAL A 535 -12.34 1.84 28.75
CA VAL A 535 -13.17 1.85 27.53
C VAL A 535 -14.25 0.76 27.55
N ASN A 536 -15.42 1.03 26.96
CA ASN A 536 -16.53 0.06 26.90
C ASN A 536 -16.42 -0.91 25.71
N GLY A 537 -15.43 -0.71 24.83
CA GLY A 537 -15.20 -1.58 23.68
C GLY A 537 -13.88 -1.30 22.99
N TYR A 538 -13.25 -2.37 22.51
CA TYR A 538 -11.87 -2.35 22.06
C TYR A 538 -11.63 -3.21 20.80
N ILE A 539 -10.63 -2.88 19.99
CA ILE A 539 -10.30 -3.60 18.74
C ILE A 539 -9.07 -4.49 18.91
N TYR A 540 -9.22 -5.65 19.54
CA TYR A 540 -8.13 -6.62 19.69
C TYR A 540 -8.00 -7.54 18.46
N LEU A 541 -6.77 -7.71 17.95
CA LEU A 541 -6.46 -8.48 16.73
C LEU A 541 -7.39 -8.20 15.54
N GLY A 542 -7.95 -6.99 15.48
CA GLY A 542 -8.89 -6.58 14.44
C GLY A 542 -10.33 -7.05 14.63
N GLN A 543 -10.70 -7.76 15.70
CA GLN A 543 -12.09 -8.03 16.13
C GLN A 543 -12.54 -6.97 17.16
N LEU A 544 -13.83 -6.66 17.23
CA LEU A 544 -14.37 -5.81 18.30
C LEU A 544 -14.70 -6.71 19.50
N ILE A 545 -14.25 -6.29 20.68
CA ILE A 545 -14.62 -6.83 21.99
C ILE A 545 -15.37 -5.70 22.72
N SER A 546 -16.49 -6.00 23.37
CA SER A 546 -17.30 -5.04 24.14
C SER A 546 -18.15 -5.85 25.11
N ALA A 547 -18.48 -5.31 26.29
CA ALA A 547 -19.38 -5.97 27.23
C ALA A 547 -20.78 -6.14 26.63
N ASP A 548 -21.33 -5.06 26.03
CA ASP A 548 -22.70 -5.05 25.52
C ASP A 548 -22.78 -5.23 24.00
N ASP A 549 -23.74 -6.03 23.53
CA ASP A 549 -24.11 -6.18 22.12
C ASP A 549 -22.94 -6.38 21.13
N CYS A 550 -21.88 -7.04 21.60
CA CYS A 550 -20.61 -7.19 20.89
C CYS A 550 -20.78 -7.73 19.46
N MET A 551 -21.64 -8.72 19.27
CA MET A 551 -21.81 -9.41 17.99
C MET A 551 -22.49 -8.54 16.91
N ASN A 552 -23.54 -7.78 17.25
CA ASN A 552 -24.19 -6.91 16.26
C ASN A 552 -23.29 -5.73 15.87
N LYS A 553 -22.67 -5.07 16.87
CA LYS A 553 -21.67 -4.02 16.65
C LYS A 553 -20.53 -4.50 15.74
N GLU A 554 -20.03 -5.72 15.97
CA GLU A 554 -18.99 -6.32 15.14
C GLU A 554 -19.45 -6.59 13.70
N ILE A 555 -20.63 -7.19 13.50
CA ILE A 555 -21.18 -7.48 12.16
C ILE A 555 -21.38 -6.19 11.36
N GLU A 556 -21.89 -5.12 11.97
CA GLU A 556 -22.12 -3.85 11.30
C GLU A 556 -20.80 -3.13 10.96
N ARG A 557 -19.80 -3.25 11.83
CA ARG A 557 -18.42 -2.83 11.56
C ARG A 557 -17.80 -3.60 10.38
N ARG A 558 -18.01 -4.93 10.31
CA ARG A 558 -17.56 -5.79 9.19
C ARG A 558 -18.26 -5.43 7.88
N ILE A 559 -19.58 -5.25 7.89
CA ILE A 559 -20.36 -4.79 6.73
C ILE A 559 -19.83 -3.44 6.23
N THR A 560 -19.64 -2.48 7.13
CA THR A 560 -19.12 -1.13 6.81
C THR A 560 -17.71 -1.19 6.22
N ASN A 561 -16.80 -1.97 6.82
CA ASN A 561 -15.43 -2.15 6.32
C ASN A 561 -15.41 -2.87 4.96
N THR A 562 -16.32 -3.82 4.74
CA THR A 562 -16.46 -4.52 3.46
C THR A 562 -16.99 -3.59 2.36
N TRP A 563 -17.94 -2.71 2.66
CA TRP A 563 -18.39 -1.67 1.71
C TRP A 563 -17.30 -0.65 1.39
N LYS A 564 -16.56 -0.17 2.40
CA LYS A 564 -15.37 0.69 2.19
C LYS A 564 -14.36 -0.02 1.26
N ARG A 565 -14.16 -1.33 1.46
CA ARG A 565 -13.28 -2.14 0.60
C ARG A 565 -13.81 -2.31 -0.82
N PHE A 566 -15.10 -2.62 -0.99
CA PHE A 566 -15.78 -2.71 -2.29
C PHE A 566 -15.62 -1.41 -3.09
N TRP A 567 -15.93 -0.26 -2.48
CA TRP A 567 -15.82 1.04 -3.14
C TRP A 567 -14.38 1.47 -3.43
N SER A 568 -13.40 1.03 -2.63
CA SER A 568 -11.97 1.18 -2.97
C SER A 568 -11.56 0.41 -4.24
N LEU A 569 -12.35 -0.58 -4.66
CA LEU A 569 -12.16 -1.39 -5.86
C LEU A 569 -13.20 -1.09 -6.96
N ARG A 570 -13.93 0.03 -6.85
CA ARG A 570 -15.04 0.37 -7.78
C ARG A 570 -14.65 0.31 -9.24
N GLU A 571 -13.43 0.75 -9.59
CA GLU A 571 -12.96 0.77 -10.98
C GLU A 571 -12.65 -0.61 -11.59
N ILE A 572 -12.81 -1.69 -10.82
CA ILE A 572 -12.72 -3.07 -11.29
C ILE A 572 -14.08 -3.77 -11.10
N MET A 573 -14.72 -3.57 -9.95
CA MET A 573 -16.03 -4.19 -9.66
C MET A 573 -17.14 -3.67 -10.58
N LYS A 574 -17.11 -2.38 -10.94
CA LYS A 574 -18.09 -1.71 -11.81
C LYS A 574 -17.69 -1.67 -13.30
N ASP A 575 -16.48 -2.12 -13.64
CA ASP A 575 -16.00 -2.16 -15.03
C ASP A 575 -16.81 -3.21 -15.82
N THR A 576 -17.49 -2.81 -16.88
CA THR A 576 -18.32 -3.70 -17.72
C THR A 576 -17.50 -4.73 -18.49
N ASP A 577 -16.24 -4.43 -18.78
CA ASP A 577 -15.37 -5.24 -19.63
C ASP A 577 -14.46 -6.17 -18.84
N MET A 578 -14.38 -5.99 -17.52
CA MET A 578 -13.65 -6.90 -16.64
C MET A 578 -14.41 -8.25 -16.55
N PRO A 579 -13.81 -9.38 -16.97
CA PRO A 579 -14.49 -10.68 -16.97
C PRO A 579 -15.02 -11.07 -15.58
N MET A 580 -16.20 -11.69 -15.55
CA MET A 580 -16.85 -12.07 -14.28
C MET A 580 -16.01 -13.05 -13.46
N THR A 581 -15.20 -13.90 -14.11
CA THR A 581 -14.21 -14.77 -13.46
C THR A 581 -13.16 -13.97 -12.66
N GLY A 582 -12.64 -12.89 -13.23
CA GLY A 582 -11.72 -11.98 -12.57
C GLY A 582 -12.39 -11.19 -11.43
N LYS A 583 -13.62 -10.71 -11.65
CA LYS A 583 -14.43 -10.07 -10.58
C LYS A 583 -14.71 -11.03 -9.42
N LYS A 584 -15.05 -12.29 -9.72
CA LYS A 584 -15.26 -13.37 -8.73
C LYS A 584 -14.00 -13.59 -7.90
N LYS A 585 -12.84 -13.80 -8.54
CA LYS A 585 -11.57 -14.01 -7.83
C LYS A 585 -11.24 -12.83 -6.92
N ILE A 586 -11.42 -11.58 -7.38
CA ILE A 586 -11.28 -10.37 -6.56
C ILE A 586 -12.25 -10.36 -5.36
N PHE A 587 -13.52 -10.67 -5.61
CA PHE A 587 -14.55 -10.62 -4.58
C PHE A 587 -14.26 -11.65 -3.47
N GLU A 588 -13.90 -12.86 -3.86
CA GLU A 588 -13.59 -13.97 -2.95
C GLU A 588 -12.25 -13.80 -2.22
N THR A 589 -11.20 -13.19 -2.82
CA THR A 589 -9.90 -13.01 -2.14
C THR A 589 -9.72 -11.68 -1.41
N CYS A 590 -10.49 -10.64 -1.74
CA CYS A 590 -10.24 -9.27 -1.25
C CYS A 590 -11.44 -8.52 -0.68
N ILE A 591 -12.67 -9.05 -0.81
CA ILE A 591 -13.89 -8.43 -0.28
C ILE A 591 -14.52 -9.35 0.77
N ILE A 592 -14.82 -10.60 0.44
CA ILE A 592 -15.36 -11.59 1.39
C ILE A 592 -14.50 -11.75 2.66
N PRO A 593 -13.16 -11.79 2.60
CA PRO A 593 -12.35 -11.88 3.82
C PRO A 593 -12.50 -10.67 4.74
N CYS A 594 -12.87 -9.48 4.24
CA CYS A 594 -13.18 -8.33 5.11
C CYS A 594 -14.51 -8.49 5.87
N LEU A 595 -15.44 -9.26 5.30
CA LEU A 595 -16.76 -9.53 5.88
C LEU A 595 -16.73 -10.67 6.90
N LEU A 596 -15.87 -11.68 6.68
CA LEU A 596 -15.80 -12.93 7.45
C LEU A 596 -14.53 -13.07 8.33
N TYR A 597 -13.68 -12.05 8.41
CA TYR A 597 -12.53 -12.10 9.32
C TYR A 597 -13.00 -12.22 10.78
N GLY A 598 -12.51 -13.24 11.50
CA GLY A 598 -12.92 -13.56 12.87
C GLY A 598 -14.15 -14.45 12.99
N CYS A 599 -14.81 -14.82 11.87
CA CYS A 599 -16.11 -15.52 11.92
C CYS A 599 -16.09 -16.91 12.55
N GLN A 600 -14.91 -17.53 12.70
CA GLN A 600 -14.73 -18.79 13.43
C GLN A 600 -15.19 -18.67 14.90
N THR A 601 -14.99 -17.51 15.52
CA THR A 601 -15.40 -17.23 16.92
C THR A 601 -16.88 -16.85 17.06
N TRP A 602 -17.64 -16.74 15.97
CA TRP A 602 -18.99 -16.19 16.01
C TRP A 602 -20.06 -17.26 16.26
N ALA A 603 -20.81 -17.07 17.35
CA ALA A 603 -22.17 -17.58 17.53
C ALA A 603 -23.14 -16.58 16.87
N LEU A 604 -23.69 -16.95 15.71
CA LEU A 604 -24.59 -16.09 14.93
C LEU A 604 -26.04 -16.54 15.12
N THR A 605 -26.93 -15.58 15.36
CA THR A 605 -28.38 -15.77 15.20
C THR A 605 -28.77 -15.75 13.72
N GLU A 606 -29.95 -16.29 13.37
CA GLU A 606 -30.43 -16.29 11.99
C GLU A 606 -30.55 -14.86 11.42
N ARG A 607 -31.03 -13.90 12.24
CA ARG A 607 -31.11 -12.48 11.90
C ARG A 607 -29.73 -11.90 11.54
N GLN A 608 -28.68 -12.31 12.24
CA GLN A 608 -27.30 -11.90 12.01
C GLN A 608 -26.71 -12.53 10.74
N GLU A 609 -26.91 -13.83 10.52
CA GLU A 609 -26.56 -14.46 9.23
C GLU A 609 -27.26 -13.77 8.05
N ASN A 610 -28.53 -13.41 8.21
CA ASN A 610 -29.31 -12.75 7.18
C ASN A 610 -28.79 -11.33 6.89
N LYS A 611 -28.27 -10.57 7.87
CA LYS A 611 -27.52 -9.31 7.62
C LYS A 611 -26.31 -9.56 6.68
N LEU A 612 -25.53 -10.62 6.90
CA LEU A 612 -24.37 -10.96 6.06
C LEU A 612 -24.78 -11.37 4.63
N LYS A 613 -25.80 -12.22 4.50
CA LYS A 613 -26.37 -12.64 3.20
C LYS A 613 -26.90 -11.44 2.40
N VAL A 614 -27.63 -10.52 3.05
CA VAL A 614 -28.12 -9.27 2.42
C VAL A 614 -26.99 -8.37 1.95
N CYS A 615 -25.91 -8.24 2.74
CA CYS A 615 -24.72 -7.47 2.38
C CYS A 615 -24.08 -7.99 1.07
N GLN A 616 -23.80 -9.29 0.98
CA GLN A 616 -23.29 -9.90 -0.26
C GLN A 616 -24.23 -9.65 -1.45
N ASN A 617 -25.53 -9.92 -1.27
CA ASN A 617 -26.51 -9.81 -2.35
C ASN A 617 -26.68 -8.36 -2.87
N ALA A 618 -26.46 -7.36 -2.01
CA ALA A 618 -26.44 -5.95 -2.41
C ALA A 618 -25.17 -5.58 -3.20
N MET A 619 -24.01 -6.15 -2.86
CA MET A 619 -22.77 -5.96 -3.64
C MET A 619 -22.87 -6.62 -5.02
N GLU A 620 -23.43 -7.83 -5.12
CA GLU A 620 -23.64 -8.52 -6.39
C GLU A 620 -24.58 -7.76 -7.34
N ARG A 621 -25.70 -7.22 -6.82
CA ARG A 621 -26.55 -6.29 -7.57
C ARG A 621 -25.78 -5.08 -8.08
N SER A 622 -24.95 -4.47 -7.23
CA SER A 622 -24.11 -3.33 -7.61
C SER A 622 -23.12 -3.69 -8.73
N ILE A 623 -22.49 -4.87 -8.69
CA ILE A 623 -21.55 -5.34 -9.74
C ILE A 623 -22.24 -5.47 -11.11
N LEU A 624 -23.47 -5.96 -11.14
CA LEU A 624 -24.27 -6.12 -12.35
C LEU A 624 -25.01 -4.84 -12.79
N GLY A 625 -24.96 -3.77 -11.99
CA GLY A 625 -25.67 -2.51 -12.27
C GLY A 625 -27.18 -2.54 -11.98
N ILE A 626 -27.68 -3.64 -11.41
CA ILE A 626 -29.11 -3.90 -11.17
C ILE A 626 -29.59 -3.12 -9.94
N LYS A 627 -30.65 -2.33 -10.09
CA LYS A 627 -31.35 -1.61 -9.02
C LYS A 627 -32.47 -2.48 -8.44
N ARG A 628 -32.92 -2.20 -7.21
CA ARG A 628 -34.03 -2.93 -6.57
C ARG A 628 -35.35 -2.85 -7.37
N ARG A 629 -35.60 -1.70 -8.02
CA ARG A 629 -36.79 -1.45 -8.85
C ARG A 629 -36.86 -2.33 -10.11
N ASP A 630 -35.73 -2.89 -10.54
CA ASP A 630 -35.65 -3.70 -11.77
C ASP A 630 -36.19 -5.14 -11.54
N ARG A 631 -36.65 -5.47 -10.31
CA ARG A 631 -37.35 -6.70 -9.89
C ARG A 631 -36.68 -8.05 -10.24
N VAL A 632 -35.41 -8.05 -10.67
CA VAL A 632 -34.64 -9.25 -11.01
C VAL A 632 -34.53 -10.25 -9.84
N LYS A 633 -34.87 -11.51 -10.08
CA LYS A 633 -34.81 -12.60 -9.09
C LYS A 633 -33.38 -12.85 -8.61
N LEU A 634 -33.21 -13.16 -7.32
CA LEU A 634 -31.88 -13.38 -6.73
C LEU A 634 -31.13 -14.58 -7.35
N GLN A 635 -31.87 -15.62 -7.75
CA GLN A 635 -31.29 -16.79 -8.42
C GLN A 635 -30.62 -16.43 -9.75
N GLU A 636 -31.19 -15.50 -10.53
CA GLU A 636 -30.59 -15.04 -11.80
C GLU A 636 -29.31 -14.24 -11.56
N ILE A 637 -29.28 -13.40 -10.52
CA ILE A 637 -28.08 -12.67 -10.08
C ILE A 637 -26.98 -13.66 -9.74
N LYS A 638 -27.29 -14.69 -8.93
CA LYS A 638 -26.34 -15.76 -8.55
C LYS A 638 -25.88 -16.60 -9.75
N LYS A 639 -26.75 -16.91 -10.71
CA LYS A 639 -26.39 -17.57 -11.97
C LYS A 639 -25.40 -16.74 -12.81
N LYS A 640 -25.52 -15.41 -12.80
CA LYS A 640 -24.63 -14.48 -13.52
C LYS A 640 -23.30 -14.25 -12.79
N THR A 641 -23.28 -14.09 -11.46
CA THR A 641 -22.04 -13.85 -10.69
C THR A 641 -21.25 -15.12 -10.44
N LYS A 642 -21.93 -16.24 -10.14
CA LYS A 642 -21.36 -17.52 -9.71
C LYS A 642 -20.41 -17.41 -8.50
N PHE A 643 -20.60 -16.40 -7.65
CA PHE A 643 -19.79 -16.21 -6.44
C PHE A 643 -20.17 -17.25 -5.37
N LYS A 644 -19.19 -17.72 -4.60
CA LYS A 644 -19.45 -18.55 -3.41
C LYS A 644 -20.36 -17.80 -2.42
N ASN A 645 -21.29 -18.52 -1.81
CA ASN A 645 -22.21 -17.95 -0.84
C ASN A 645 -21.49 -17.72 0.51
N VAL A 646 -21.62 -16.54 1.09
CA VAL A 646 -21.07 -16.17 2.40
C VAL A 646 -21.41 -17.20 3.48
N HIS A 647 -22.62 -17.79 3.41
CA HIS A 647 -23.08 -18.85 4.32
C HIS A 647 -22.24 -20.12 4.25
N THR A 648 -21.95 -20.57 3.02
CA THR A 648 -21.12 -21.76 2.76
C THR A 648 -19.68 -21.53 3.22
N ILE A 649 -19.14 -20.34 2.96
CA ILE A 649 -17.77 -19.98 3.37
C ILE A 649 -17.67 -19.88 4.90
N TYR A 650 -18.64 -19.25 5.56
CA TYR A 650 -18.74 -19.19 7.02
C TYR A 650 -18.72 -20.59 7.64
N ARG A 651 -19.63 -21.48 7.20
CA ARG A 651 -19.67 -22.86 7.70
C ARG A 651 -18.36 -23.59 7.46
N GLN A 652 -17.75 -23.48 6.27
CA GLN A 652 -16.45 -24.09 5.98
C GLN A 652 -15.32 -23.57 6.86
N LEU A 653 -15.29 -22.27 7.18
CA LEU A 653 -14.29 -21.69 8.09
C LEU A 653 -14.50 -22.15 9.54
N LYS A 654 -15.76 -22.31 9.98
CA LYS A 654 -16.09 -22.82 11.32
C LYS A 654 -15.75 -24.30 11.47
N TRP A 655 -16.09 -25.14 10.49
CA TRP A 655 -15.71 -26.57 10.46
C TRP A 655 -14.21 -26.83 10.35
N ARG A 656 -13.46 -25.94 9.69
CA ARG A 656 -11.99 -26.01 9.70
C ARG A 656 -11.40 -25.67 11.07
N TRP A 657 -12.05 -24.78 11.81
CA TRP A 657 -11.61 -24.43 13.17
C TRP A 657 -11.85 -25.58 14.16
N THR A 658 -12.97 -26.29 14.06
CA THR A 658 -13.26 -27.47 14.90
C THR A 658 -12.35 -28.69 14.62
N GLY A 659 -11.51 -28.65 13.58
CA GLY A 659 -10.43 -29.63 13.36
C GLY A 659 -9.04 -29.12 13.79
N HIS A 660 -8.98 -27.97 14.45
CA HIS A 660 -7.78 -27.39 15.07
C HIS A 660 -7.92 -27.20 16.59
N MET A 661 -9.13 -27.43 17.12
CA MET A 661 -9.39 -27.69 18.53
C MET A 661 -9.37 -29.21 18.75
#